data_AF-A0A665WXV4-F1
#
_entry.id   AF-A0A665WXV4-F1
#
_cell.length_a   1.000
_cell.length_b   1.000
_cell.length_c   1.000
_cell.angle_alpha   90.00
_cell.angle_beta   90.00
_cell.angle_gamma   90.00
#
_symmetry.space_group_name_H-M   'P 1'
#
loop_
_entity.id
_entity.type
_entity.pdbx_description
1 polymer ?
#
loop_
_entity_poly.entity_id
_entity_poly.type
_entity_poly.pdbx_seq_one_letter_code
_entity_poly.pdbx_strand_id
1 'polypeptide(L)'
;MFLLLPFLPSFDHSESSRLVLEPYDYLFDTAVEAYYKGDWLSVILNMEKALRNKATVRNVKAHCRLSCANHTAFADPMAGLGVPVPGAGSLDDLGFFQKILKRADCVKSCEAEKLGSPNLHLVSEEVELEFKKRTPYNYLQVAYFKINKLDKAVAAANTFFQANPGHMEMKQNLDYYKMMAGVQAEDFKDLEASPHMANFLLGKSYYSDDSFGLASEHFELAIDDYFIANKECRALCEGVYNYDGYNYMEYTADLFQTVTDHYMQVLNCKQHCSVELASTAGKDKPFEDFLPSHFNYLQFSYYNSEKYEQAIECAKTYLLFHPEDKVMNQNLAYYSVVLGEEKAEKISARQYIQQSILEKELLYFGYEAFGITFVDPDIWTPEDVMPKKLRDKQKADRETAARITEEIGNLMKEIETLVEEKKKDSSDMAKIIVPQEGGSLLYDDIKVTMVSKQLNGSQRVLLDGVISEDECRELHRLSNAAALKGDGYRGRTSPHSPSETFQGVTVLKAVKLGQEGKVPLKSARLFFDLSERVRKVLESYFNLATKLYFSYSHLVCRSAIDAKQEERNDLSHPVHVDNCLLVSEMNECIKEPPAYTHRDYSAILYLNDDFEGGDFIFTELDAKTVTAEVRPQCGRVVGFGSGKENPHGVRAVTKGQRCAIALWFTLDPAHEEKVWMTSN
;
A
#
# COMPACT_ATOMS: atom_id res chain seq x y z
N MET A 1 5.75 43.17 -15.17
CA MET A 1 6.36 42.85 -16.48
C MET A 1 7.84 42.55 -16.29
N PHE A 2 8.14 41.31 -15.89
CA PHE A 2 9.46 40.67 -15.99
C PHE A 2 9.16 39.18 -16.15
N LEU A 3 9.30 38.69 -17.38
CA LEU A 3 9.12 37.30 -17.78
C LEU A 3 10.33 36.49 -17.29
N LEU A 4 10.10 35.52 -16.40
CA LEU A 4 11.07 34.46 -16.10
C LEU A 4 10.69 33.22 -16.92
N LEU A 5 11.35 33.07 -18.07
CA LEU A 5 11.42 31.82 -18.82
C LEU A 5 12.22 30.79 -18.00
N PRO A 6 11.82 29.51 -17.97
CA PRO A 6 12.67 28.46 -17.44
C PRO A 6 13.77 28.17 -18.48
N PHE A 7 15.02 28.27 -18.05
CA PHE A 7 16.18 27.85 -18.83
C PHE A 7 16.10 26.34 -19.11
N LEU A 8 15.90 25.98 -20.38
CA LEU A 8 16.29 24.68 -20.92
C LEU A 8 17.82 24.64 -21.04
N PRO A 9 18.52 23.60 -20.57
CA PRO A 9 19.92 23.43 -20.88
C PRO A 9 20.05 22.93 -22.32
N SER A 10 20.74 23.72 -23.14
CA SER A 10 21.25 23.34 -24.45
C SER A 10 22.19 22.12 -24.32
N PHE A 11 21.85 21.03 -25.00
CA PHE A 11 22.69 19.84 -25.13
C PHE A 11 23.94 20.18 -25.95
N ASP A 12 25.10 20.22 -25.29
CA ASP A 12 26.40 20.26 -25.94
C ASP A 12 26.80 18.81 -26.29
N HIS A 13 27.05 18.55 -27.57
CA HIS A 13 27.51 17.26 -28.06
C HIS A 13 28.97 17.06 -27.66
N SER A 14 29.20 16.44 -26.50
CA SER A 14 30.47 15.76 -26.21
C SER A 14 30.19 14.40 -25.58
N GLU A 15 30.96 13.40 -26.01
CA GLU A 15 30.86 11.99 -25.61
C GLU A 15 30.77 11.83 -24.09
N SER A 16 29.56 11.57 -23.58
CA SER A 16 29.34 11.24 -22.17
C SER A 16 28.96 9.77 -22.06
N SER A 17 29.82 9.03 -21.36
CA SER A 17 29.50 7.74 -20.74
C SER A 17 28.09 7.79 -20.15
N ARG A 18 27.16 6.97 -20.65
CA ARG A 18 25.76 6.94 -20.17
C ARG A 18 25.74 6.63 -18.67
N LEU A 19 25.62 7.65 -17.82
CA LEU A 19 25.41 7.52 -16.39
C LEU A 19 24.03 6.89 -16.18
N VAL A 20 24.00 5.62 -15.82
CA VAL A 20 22.77 4.91 -15.43
C VAL A 20 22.19 5.60 -14.20
N LEU A 21 20.89 5.92 -14.25
CA LEU A 21 20.18 6.53 -13.13
C LEU A 21 20.20 5.54 -11.94
N GLU A 22 20.72 5.97 -10.79
CA GLU A 22 20.76 5.09 -9.62
C GLU A 22 19.36 4.81 -9.06
N PRO A 23 19.07 3.58 -8.62
CA PRO A 23 17.81 3.24 -7.96
C PRO A 23 17.58 4.09 -6.70
N TYR A 24 16.37 4.63 -6.55
CA TYR A 24 16.07 5.55 -5.44
C TYR A 24 15.89 4.84 -4.10
N ASP A 25 15.55 3.54 -4.12
CA ASP A 25 15.52 2.66 -2.95
C ASP A 25 16.93 2.43 -2.39
N TYR A 26 17.92 2.13 -3.25
CA TYR A 26 19.32 2.03 -2.85
C TYR A 26 19.85 3.33 -2.23
N LEU A 27 19.51 4.47 -2.83
CA LEU A 27 19.88 5.79 -2.30
C LEU A 27 19.20 6.09 -0.97
N PHE A 28 17.93 5.72 -0.83
CA PHE A 28 17.19 5.84 0.42
C PHE A 28 17.83 5.02 1.53
N ASP A 29 18.12 3.73 1.29
CA ASP A 29 18.78 2.84 2.26
C ASP A 29 20.16 3.38 2.67
N THR A 30 20.94 3.85 1.70
CA THR A 30 22.25 4.47 1.95
C THR A 30 22.14 5.72 2.82
N ALA A 31 21.12 6.55 2.57
CA ALA A 31 20.85 7.75 3.37
C ALA A 31 20.43 7.41 4.81
N VAL A 32 19.60 6.37 4.99
CA VAL A 32 19.19 5.89 6.32
C VAL A 32 20.39 5.35 7.10
N GLU A 33 21.28 4.59 6.47
CA GLU A 33 22.52 4.14 7.11
C GLU A 33 23.43 5.31 7.53
N ALA A 34 23.55 6.33 6.68
CA ALA A 34 24.32 7.54 6.99
C ALA A 34 23.73 8.30 8.17
N TYR A 35 22.40 8.30 8.31
CA TYR A 35 21.69 8.96 9.42
C TYR A 35 22.09 8.35 10.76
N TYR A 36 22.08 7.03 10.88
CA TYR A 36 22.49 6.35 12.11
C TYR A 36 23.99 6.49 12.43
N LYS A 37 24.83 6.77 11.42
CA LYS A 37 26.26 7.09 11.59
C LYS A 37 26.51 8.55 11.94
N GLY A 38 25.48 9.42 11.92
CA GLY A 38 25.60 10.86 12.16
C GLY A 38 26.28 11.63 11.02
N ASP A 39 26.36 11.06 9.82
CA ASP A 39 26.91 11.71 8.64
C ASP A 39 25.84 12.52 7.90
N TRP A 40 25.56 13.72 8.42
CA TRP A 40 24.46 14.57 7.94
C TRP A 40 24.59 14.99 6.49
N LEU A 41 25.81 15.18 5.97
CA LEU A 41 26.01 15.57 4.57
C LEU A 41 25.68 14.41 3.63
N SER A 42 26.07 13.18 3.99
CA SER A 42 25.71 11.98 3.22
C SER A 42 24.21 11.69 3.26
N VAL A 43 23.53 11.93 4.40
CA VAL A 43 22.06 11.86 4.47
C VAL A 43 21.45 12.80 3.45
N ILE A 44 21.81 14.09 3.48
CA ILE A 44 21.24 15.09 2.59
C ILE A 44 21.49 14.73 1.13
N LEU A 45 22.74 14.37 0.79
CA LEU A 45 23.13 14.05 -0.58
C LEU A 45 22.30 12.89 -1.14
N ASN A 46 22.25 11.77 -0.42
CA ASN A 46 21.59 10.56 -0.90
C ASN A 46 20.06 10.67 -0.85
N MET A 47 19.51 11.29 0.20
CA MET A 47 18.06 11.43 0.37
C MET A 47 17.45 12.38 -0.67
N GLU A 48 18.10 13.53 -0.94
CA GLU A 48 17.66 14.41 -2.03
C GLU A 48 17.81 13.74 -3.40
N LYS A 49 18.87 12.95 -3.61
CA LYS A 49 19.08 12.22 -4.85
C LYS A 49 18.00 11.14 -5.03
N ALA A 50 17.60 10.46 -3.97
CA ALA A 50 16.51 9.49 -3.99
C ALA A 50 15.19 10.14 -4.43
N LEU A 51 14.82 11.28 -3.82
CA LEU A 51 13.62 12.05 -4.18
C LEU A 51 13.66 12.49 -5.66
N ARG A 52 14.78 13.07 -6.11
CA ARG A 52 14.96 13.48 -7.52
C ARG A 52 14.90 12.29 -8.48
N ASN A 53 15.50 11.16 -8.14
CA ASN A 53 15.53 9.98 -9.00
C ASN A 53 14.14 9.34 -9.08
N LYS A 54 13.37 9.26 -7.99
CA LYS A 54 11.97 8.83 -8.01
C LYS A 54 11.14 9.69 -8.97
N ALA A 55 11.24 11.02 -8.85
CA ALA A 55 10.54 11.95 -9.74
C ALA A 55 10.99 11.77 -11.20
N THR A 56 12.29 11.59 -11.44
CA THR A 56 12.85 11.36 -12.78
C THR A 56 12.31 10.08 -13.41
N VAL A 57 12.27 8.96 -12.67
CA VAL A 57 11.70 7.68 -13.14
C VAL A 57 10.23 7.86 -13.53
N ARG A 58 9.42 8.50 -12.69
CA ARG A 58 8.00 8.78 -12.98
C ARG A 58 7.86 9.62 -14.25
N ASN A 59 8.61 10.71 -14.37
CA ASN A 59 8.54 11.63 -15.51
C ASN A 59 8.96 10.96 -16.82
N VAL A 60 10.04 10.16 -16.80
CA VAL A 60 10.49 9.43 -17.99
C VAL A 60 9.44 8.43 -18.45
N LYS A 61 8.85 7.65 -17.53
CA LYS A 61 7.78 6.69 -17.86
C LYS A 61 6.56 7.40 -18.46
N ALA A 62 6.08 8.47 -17.81
CA ALA A 62 4.94 9.24 -18.31
C ALA A 62 5.23 9.82 -19.71
N HIS A 63 6.39 10.45 -19.89
CA HIS A 63 6.78 11.04 -21.17
C HIS A 63 6.95 10.01 -22.30
N CYS A 64 7.60 8.87 -22.03
CA CYS A 64 7.75 7.80 -23.01
C CYS A 64 6.38 7.28 -23.47
N ARG A 65 5.47 7.03 -22.53
CA ARG A 65 4.13 6.52 -22.86
C ARG A 65 3.29 7.53 -23.62
N LEU A 66 3.31 8.80 -23.23
CA LEU A 66 2.60 9.87 -23.95
C LEU A 66 3.16 10.08 -25.36
N SER A 67 4.49 10.14 -25.52
CA SER A 67 5.13 10.30 -26.82
C SER A 67 4.81 9.12 -27.74
N CYS A 68 4.96 7.88 -27.25
CA CYS A 68 4.64 6.70 -28.03
C CYS A 68 3.15 6.63 -28.39
N ALA A 69 2.25 7.00 -27.49
CA ALA A 69 0.81 7.05 -27.78
C ALA A 69 0.48 7.98 -28.95
N ASN A 70 1.13 9.14 -29.03
CA ASN A 70 0.95 10.09 -30.14
C ASN A 70 1.44 9.52 -31.47
N HIS A 71 2.57 8.79 -31.48
CA HIS A 71 3.10 8.16 -32.70
C HIS A 71 2.31 6.92 -33.14
N THR A 72 1.57 6.29 -32.23
CA THR A 72 0.80 5.07 -32.50
C THR A 72 -0.71 5.31 -32.33
N ALA A 73 -1.18 6.50 -32.70
CA ALA A 73 -2.59 6.85 -32.54
C ALA A 73 -3.50 5.87 -33.29
N PHE A 74 -4.57 5.43 -32.61
CA PHE A 74 -5.52 4.48 -33.19
C PHE A 74 -6.41 5.11 -34.27
N ALA A 75 -6.38 6.43 -34.47
CA ALA A 75 -7.26 7.21 -35.34
C ALA A 75 -7.05 7.05 -36.85
N ASP A 76 -5.84 6.70 -37.33
CA ASP A 76 -5.61 6.57 -38.78
C ASP A 76 -6.13 5.22 -39.30
N PRO A 77 -7.04 5.20 -40.30
CA PRO A 77 -7.34 3.99 -41.06
C PRO A 77 -6.05 3.43 -41.67
N MET A 78 -5.91 2.10 -41.71
CA MET A 78 -4.81 1.47 -42.44
C MET A 78 -4.74 2.06 -43.86
N ALA A 79 -3.62 2.71 -44.19
CA ALA A 79 -3.40 3.28 -45.52
C ALA A 79 -3.49 2.16 -46.57
N GLY A 80 -4.62 2.07 -47.27
CA GLY A 80 -4.81 1.11 -48.37
C GLY A 80 -6.20 0.55 -48.63
N LEU A 81 -7.18 0.71 -47.72
CA LEU A 81 -8.53 0.15 -47.92
C LEU A 81 -9.61 1.22 -47.72
N GLY A 82 -9.82 2.04 -48.75
CA GLY A 82 -10.85 3.09 -48.79
C GLY A 82 -12.29 2.59 -48.98
N VAL A 83 -12.57 1.30 -48.74
CA VAL A 83 -13.92 0.72 -48.82
C VAL A 83 -14.07 -0.35 -47.73
N PRO A 84 -15.12 -0.32 -46.89
CA PRO A 84 -15.44 -1.41 -45.97
C PRO A 84 -15.76 -2.67 -46.79
N VAL A 85 -14.87 -3.66 -46.79
CA VAL A 85 -15.15 -4.96 -47.41
C VAL A 85 -15.93 -5.81 -46.41
N PRO A 86 -17.12 -6.34 -46.74
CA PRO A 86 -17.83 -7.26 -45.87
C PRO A 86 -16.95 -8.48 -45.54
N GLY A 87 -16.65 -8.70 -44.26
CA GLY A 87 -15.70 -9.72 -43.80
C GLY A 87 -14.29 -9.21 -43.48
N ALA A 88 -14.02 -7.90 -43.55
CA ALA A 88 -12.74 -7.28 -43.21
C ALA A 88 -12.39 -7.25 -41.71
N GLY A 89 -13.24 -7.79 -40.82
CA GLY A 89 -12.99 -7.78 -39.37
C GLY A 89 -11.60 -8.33 -38.99
N SER A 90 -11.14 -9.38 -39.70
CA SER A 90 -9.78 -9.92 -39.48
C SER A 90 -8.65 -8.95 -39.89
N LEU A 91 -8.85 -8.06 -40.86
CA LEU A 91 -7.84 -7.07 -41.26
C LEU A 91 -7.80 -5.87 -40.31
N ASP A 92 -8.96 -5.44 -39.81
CA ASP A 92 -9.07 -4.37 -38.81
C ASP A 92 -8.46 -4.82 -37.47
N ASP A 93 -8.71 -6.06 -37.04
CA ASP A 93 -8.09 -6.68 -35.86
C ASP A 93 -6.56 -6.70 -36.00
N LEU A 94 -6.04 -7.13 -37.16
CA LEU A 94 -4.60 -7.12 -37.42
C LEU A 94 -4.01 -5.69 -37.40
N GLY A 95 -4.75 -4.71 -37.91
CA GLY A 95 -4.34 -3.30 -37.84
C GLY A 95 -4.28 -2.78 -36.40
N PHE A 96 -5.26 -3.13 -35.57
CA PHE A 96 -5.28 -2.81 -34.14
C PHE A 96 -4.10 -3.43 -33.39
N PHE A 97 -3.89 -4.74 -33.52
CA PHE A 97 -2.77 -5.43 -32.86
C PHE A 97 -1.41 -4.97 -33.40
N GLN A 98 -1.30 -4.61 -34.68
CA GLN A 98 -0.08 -4.00 -35.21
C GLN A 98 0.26 -2.68 -34.50
N LYS A 99 -0.74 -1.82 -34.24
CA LYS A 99 -0.53 -0.58 -33.48
C LYS A 99 -0.14 -0.86 -32.02
N ILE A 100 -0.74 -1.87 -31.38
CA ILE A 100 -0.34 -2.32 -30.03
C ILE A 100 1.13 -2.75 -30.02
N LEU A 101 1.55 -3.61 -30.95
CA LEU A 101 2.92 -4.11 -31.03
C LEU A 101 3.92 -2.96 -31.22
N LYS A 102 3.62 -2.00 -32.11
CA LYS A 102 4.44 -0.80 -32.31
C LYS A 102 4.52 0.07 -31.06
N ARG A 103 3.41 0.24 -30.34
CA ARG A 103 3.38 1.03 -29.10
C ARG A 103 4.20 0.36 -28.00
N ALA A 104 4.04 -0.95 -27.84
CA ALA A 104 4.80 -1.74 -26.87
C ALA A 104 6.31 -1.67 -27.13
N ASP A 105 6.73 -1.82 -28.39
CA ASP A 105 8.14 -1.70 -28.79
C ASP A 105 8.70 -0.28 -28.55
N CYS A 106 7.92 0.75 -28.90
CA CYS A 106 8.28 2.15 -28.65
C CYS A 106 8.48 2.43 -27.15
N VAL A 107 7.52 2.03 -26.30
CA VAL A 107 7.59 2.28 -24.85
C VAL A 107 8.77 1.52 -24.25
N LYS A 108 8.92 0.23 -24.58
CA LYS A 108 10.04 -0.59 -24.12
C LYS A 108 11.38 0.03 -24.49
N SER A 109 11.54 0.47 -25.73
CA SER A 109 12.78 1.07 -26.21
C SER A 109 13.07 2.42 -25.55
N CYS A 110 12.04 3.28 -25.44
CA CYS A 110 12.18 4.61 -24.82
C CYS A 110 12.53 4.52 -23.33
N GLU A 111 11.84 3.66 -22.58
CA GLU A 111 12.13 3.46 -21.16
C GLU A 111 13.50 2.80 -20.97
N ALA A 112 13.85 1.79 -21.76
CA ALA A 112 15.13 1.10 -21.66
C ALA A 112 16.34 1.99 -22.00
N GLU A 113 16.19 2.89 -22.98
CA GLU A 113 17.24 3.83 -23.34
C GLU A 113 17.53 4.84 -22.23
N LYS A 114 16.49 5.33 -21.55
CA LYS A 114 16.58 6.41 -20.56
C LYS A 114 16.78 5.92 -19.12
N LEU A 115 16.26 4.74 -18.78
CA LEU A 115 16.27 4.19 -17.42
C LEU A 115 17.07 2.88 -17.29
N GLY A 116 17.52 2.30 -18.40
CA GLY A 116 18.22 1.01 -18.38
C GLY A 116 17.26 -0.18 -18.23
N SER A 117 17.69 -1.23 -17.54
CA SER A 117 16.90 -2.46 -17.42
C SER A 117 15.54 -2.17 -16.73
N PRO A 118 14.42 -2.74 -17.22
CA PRO A 118 13.09 -2.55 -16.61
C PRO A 118 13.03 -2.85 -15.10
N ASN A 119 13.87 -3.78 -14.63
CA ASN A 119 13.92 -4.22 -13.24
C ASN A 119 14.77 -3.31 -12.34
N LEU A 120 15.54 -2.38 -12.90
CA LEU A 120 16.49 -1.56 -12.14
C LEU A 120 15.79 -0.60 -11.17
N HIS A 121 14.63 -0.08 -11.57
CA HIS A 121 13.85 0.89 -10.80
C HIS A 121 12.54 0.29 -10.28
N LEU A 122 12.44 -1.04 -10.25
CA LEU A 122 11.35 -1.74 -9.60
C LEU A 122 11.61 -1.74 -8.10
N VAL A 123 10.67 -1.21 -7.31
CA VAL A 123 10.79 -1.11 -5.86
C VAL A 123 9.71 -1.91 -5.16
N SER A 124 9.94 -2.26 -3.90
CA SER A 124 8.92 -2.88 -3.05
C SER A 124 7.83 -1.89 -2.64
N GLU A 125 6.61 -2.39 -2.38
CA GLU A 125 5.50 -1.62 -1.81
C GLU A 125 5.86 -0.89 -0.52
N GLU A 126 6.74 -1.47 0.32
CA GLU A 126 7.23 -0.83 1.55
C GLU A 126 7.95 0.49 1.25
N VAL A 127 8.87 0.50 0.28
CA VAL A 127 9.57 1.71 -0.16
C VAL A 127 8.60 2.70 -0.81
N GLU A 128 7.65 2.23 -1.62
CA GLU A 128 6.62 3.12 -2.17
C GLU A 128 5.81 3.80 -1.07
N LEU A 129 5.46 3.04 -0.01
CA LEU A 129 4.76 3.55 1.16
C LEU A 129 5.59 4.56 1.94
N GLU A 130 6.89 4.34 2.15
CA GLU A 130 7.79 5.29 2.81
C GLU A 130 7.82 6.64 2.08
N PHE A 131 7.89 6.61 0.74
CA PHE A 131 7.83 7.85 -0.02
C PHE A 131 6.41 8.45 -0.07
N LYS A 132 5.34 7.63 -0.06
CA LYS A 132 3.95 8.12 0.03
C LYS A 132 3.68 8.81 1.37
N LYS A 133 4.27 8.31 2.46
CA LYS A 133 4.31 8.93 3.78
C LYS A 133 5.31 10.08 3.87
N ARG A 134 6.04 10.40 2.81
CA ARG A 134 7.07 11.46 2.77
C ARG A 134 8.18 11.27 3.82
N THR A 135 8.45 10.05 4.27
CA THR A 135 9.48 9.73 5.27
C THR A 135 10.88 10.30 4.95
N PRO A 136 11.35 10.37 3.68
CA PRO A 136 12.62 11.04 3.36
C PRO A 136 12.77 12.44 3.96
N TYR A 137 11.66 13.19 4.09
CA TYR A 137 11.66 14.53 4.67
C TYR A 137 11.81 14.53 6.20
N ASN A 138 11.37 13.47 6.89
CA ASN A 138 11.62 13.31 8.32
C ASN A 138 13.12 13.15 8.63
N TYR A 139 13.86 12.46 7.76
CA TYR A 139 15.32 12.38 7.87
C TYR A 139 16.00 13.70 7.46
N LEU A 140 15.54 14.32 6.37
CA LEU A 140 16.11 15.57 5.88
C LEU A 140 15.98 16.72 6.88
N GLN A 141 14.85 16.84 7.59
CA GLN A 141 14.69 17.94 8.55
C GLN A 141 15.75 17.91 9.66
N VAL A 142 16.03 16.71 10.21
CA VAL A 142 17.07 16.56 11.23
C VAL A 142 18.45 16.85 10.64
N ALA A 143 18.76 16.28 9.48
CA ALA A 143 20.07 16.48 8.86
C ALA A 143 20.33 17.97 8.54
N TYR A 144 19.32 18.68 8.03
CA TYR A 144 19.39 20.11 7.77
C TYR A 144 19.54 20.94 9.03
N PHE A 145 18.81 20.60 10.08
CA PHE A 145 18.95 21.24 11.38
C PHE A 145 20.36 21.09 11.95
N LYS A 146 20.94 19.89 11.86
CA LYS A 146 22.30 19.59 12.36
C LYS A 146 23.41 20.37 11.65
N ILE A 147 23.18 20.81 10.40
CA ILE A 147 24.13 21.65 9.65
C ILE A 147 23.72 23.13 9.59
N ASN A 148 22.78 23.55 10.45
CA ASN A 148 22.32 24.94 10.58
C ASN A 148 21.67 25.53 9.30
N LYS A 149 20.96 24.70 8.51
CA LYS A 149 20.12 25.15 7.39
C LYS A 149 18.65 25.13 7.80
N LEU A 150 18.25 26.13 8.59
CA LEU A 150 16.94 26.18 9.25
C LEU A 150 15.78 26.28 8.24
N ASP A 151 15.92 27.10 7.19
CA ASP A 151 14.96 27.24 6.09
C ASP A 151 14.59 25.88 5.47
N LYS A 152 15.60 25.08 5.15
CA LYS A 152 15.42 23.75 4.58
C LYS A 152 14.89 22.73 5.58
N ALA A 153 15.31 22.83 6.84
CA ALA A 153 14.82 21.97 7.91
C ALA A 153 13.31 22.16 8.13
N VAL A 154 12.87 23.42 8.18
CA VAL A 154 11.46 23.80 8.33
C VAL A 154 10.64 23.30 7.14
N ALA A 155 11.10 23.53 5.91
CA ALA A 155 10.41 23.06 4.71
C ALA A 155 10.28 21.53 4.68
N ALA A 156 11.33 20.80 5.02
CA ALA A 156 11.28 19.34 5.10
C ALA A 156 10.33 18.85 6.21
N ALA A 157 10.39 19.45 7.40
CA ALA A 157 9.50 19.11 8.51
C ALA A 157 8.03 19.36 8.14
N ASN A 158 7.72 20.50 7.53
CA ASN A 158 6.38 20.83 7.08
C ASN A 158 5.90 19.85 5.99
N THR A 159 6.74 19.55 5.01
CA THR A 159 6.44 18.58 3.94
C THR A 159 6.05 17.20 4.48
N PHE A 160 6.79 16.68 5.47
CA PHE A 160 6.46 15.43 6.15
C PHE A 160 5.16 15.53 6.95
N PHE A 161 4.99 16.62 7.71
CA PHE A 161 3.79 16.83 8.53
C PHE A 161 2.51 16.94 7.71
N GLN A 162 2.55 17.54 6.52
CA GLN A 162 1.40 17.57 5.61
C GLN A 162 0.90 16.17 5.29
N ALA A 163 1.77 15.16 5.10
CA ALA A 163 1.33 13.78 4.88
C ALA A 163 0.99 13.02 6.17
N ASN A 164 1.44 13.50 7.33
CA ASN A 164 1.33 12.81 8.62
C ASN A 164 0.86 13.78 9.73
N PRO A 165 -0.36 14.33 9.65
CA PRO A 165 -0.84 15.35 10.60
C PRO A 165 -1.00 14.84 12.04
N GLY A 166 -1.13 13.51 12.22
CA GLY A 166 -1.17 12.85 13.53
C GLY A 166 0.20 12.66 14.20
N HIS A 167 1.31 12.98 13.52
CA HIS A 167 2.66 12.73 14.04
C HIS A 167 3.06 13.75 15.11
N MET A 168 2.85 13.39 16.38
CA MET A 168 3.00 14.28 17.54
C MET A 168 4.40 14.91 17.65
N GLU A 169 5.46 14.12 17.43
CA GLU A 169 6.85 14.62 17.53
C GLU A 169 7.16 15.66 16.44
N MET A 170 6.60 15.50 15.23
CA MET A 170 6.84 16.44 14.15
C MET A 170 6.11 17.75 14.41
N LYS A 171 4.90 17.68 14.97
CA LYS A 171 4.16 18.85 15.43
C LYS A 171 4.97 19.67 16.44
N GLN A 172 5.58 18.99 17.42
CA GLN A 172 6.47 19.65 18.39
C GLN A 172 7.71 20.27 17.74
N ASN A 173 8.34 19.58 16.78
CA ASN A 173 9.47 20.12 16.03
C ASN A 173 9.10 21.39 15.24
N LEU A 174 7.93 21.40 14.59
CA LEU A 174 7.43 22.57 13.87
C LEU A 174 7.13 23.74 14.81
N ASP A 175 6.52 23.49 15.97
CA ASP A 175 6.27 24.51 16.96
C ASP A 175 7.57 25.07 17.55
N TYR A 176 8.58 24.22 17.74
CA TYR A 176 9.92 24.64 18.12
C TYR A 176 10.55 25.54 17.04
N TYR A 177 10.48 25.14 15.76
CA TYR A 177 11.02 25.96 14.66
C TYR A 177 10.38 27.33 14.55
N LYS A 178 9.06 27.46 14.78
CA LYS A 178 8.37 28.76 14.79
C LYS A 178 8.95 29.74 15.82
N MET A 179 9.55 29.24 16.90
CA MET A 179 10.14 30.07 17.96
C MET A 179 11.61 30.43 17.70
N MET A 180 12.25 29.84 16.69
CA MET A 180 13.67 30.07 16.41
C MET A 180 13.90 31.39 15.67
N ALA A 181 14.93 32.13 16.10
CA ALA A 181 15.36 33.33 15.40
C ALA A 181 15.89 32.99 14.00
N GLY A 182 15.37 33.67 12.98
CA GLY A 182 15.75 33.47 11.58
C GLY A 182 14.77 32.63 10.76
N VAL A 183 13.83 31.94 11.39
CA VAL A 183 12.73 31.23 10.69
C VAL A 183 11.63 32.21 10.33
N GLN A 184 11.19 32.20 9.08
CA GLN A 184 10.08 33.02 8.57
C GLN A 184 8.86 32.18 8.23
N ALA A 185 7.70 32.83 8.06
CA ALA A 185 6.46 32.15 7.67
C ALA A 185 6.61 31.47 6.30
N GLU A 186 7.41 32.06 5.42
CA GLU A 186 7.65 31.55 4.07
C GLU A 186 8.49 30.26 4.08
N ASP A 187 9.17 29.90 5.16
CA ASP A 187 9.97 28.67 5.25
C ASP A 187 9.09 27.41 5.37
N PHE A 188 7.82 27.56 5.79
CA PHE A 188 6.85 26.47 5.95
C PHE A 188 6.21 26.06 4.61
N LYS A 189 7.05 25.64 3.67
CA LYS A 189 6.63 25.18 2.33
C LYS A 189 6.36 23.69 2.32
N ASP A 190 5.39 23.26 1.52
CA ASP A 190 5.27 21.86 1.12
C ASP A 190 6.08 21.66 -0.18
N LEU A 191 7.17 20.91 -0.09
CA LEU A 191 8.09 20.65 -1.19
C LEU A 191 7.54 19.65 -2.22
N GLU A 192 6.45 18.95 -1.90
CA GLU A 192 5.74 18.04 -2.80
C GLU A 192 4.35 18.55 -3.18
N ALA A 193 4.06 19.84 -2.97
CA ALA A 193 2.80 20.43 -3.42
C ALA A 193 2.68 20.34 -4.96
N SER A 194 1.63 19.68 -5.44
CA SER A 194 1.34 19.61 -6.87
C SER A 194 0.84 20.96 -7.39
N PRO A 195 1.28 21.43 -8.58
CA PRO A 195 0.91 22.75 -9.12
C PRO A 195 -0.60 23.01 -9.19
N HIS A 196 -1.38 22.04 -9.68
CA HIS A 196 -2.84 22.18 -9.82
C HIS A 196 -3.52 22.41 -8.47
N MET A 197 -3.15 21.63 -7.44
CA MET A 197 -3.70 21.76 -6.10
C MET A 197 -3.24 23.07 -5.42
N ALA A 198 -1.97 23.45 -5.60
CA ALA A 198 -1.45 24.70 -5.05
C ALA A 198 -2.20 25.92 -5.63
N ASN A 199 -2.38 25.97 -6.95
CA ASN A 199 -3.15 27.00 -7.63
C ASN A 199 -4.63 26.98 -7.21
N PHE A 200 -5.24 25.81 -7.07
CA PHE A 200 -6.63 25.69 -6.61
C PHE A 200 -6.82 26.26 -5.19
N LEU A 201 -5.95 25.89 -4.25
CA LEU A 201 -6.03 26.38 -2.87
C LEU A 201 -5.78 27.90 -2.77
N LEU A 202 -4.85 28.42 -3.57
CA LEU A 202 -4.59 29.85 -3.65
C LEU A 202 -5.76 30.62 -4.28
N GLY A 203 -6.37 30.08 -5.35
CA GLY A 203 -7.60 30.60 -5.95
C GLY A 203 -8.74 30.66 -4.94
N LYS A 204 -8.91 29.62 -4.11
CA LYS A 204 -9.89 29.61 -3.01
C LYS A 204 -9.61 30.65 -1.93
N SER A 205 -8.34 30.92 -1.62
CA SER A 205 -7.96 31.99 -0.69
C SER A 205 -8.40 33.35 -1.24
N TYR A 206 -8.00 33.68 -2.48
CA TYR A 206 -8.39 34.95 -3.11
C TYR A 206 -9.89 35.09 -3.31
N TYR A 207 -10.58 33.98 -3.60
CA TYR A 207 -12.04 33.96 -3.67
C TYR A 207 -12.69 34.32 -2.33
N SER A 208 -12.12 33.82 -1.23
CA SER A 208 -12.61 34.11 0.13
C SER A 208 -12.29 35.54 0.57
N ASP A 209 -11.26 36.15 -0.02
CA ASP A 209 -10.83 37.54 0.21
C ASP A 209 -11.48 38.53 -0.79
N ASP A 210 -12.57 38.14 -1.47
CA ASP A 210 -13.30 38.92 -2.49
C ASP A 210 -12.42 39.43 -3.66
N SER A 211 -11.23 38.86 -3.82
CA SER A 211 -10.25 39.21 -4.86
C SER A 211 -10.51 38.40 -6.12
N PHE A 212 -11.69 38.58 -6.71
CA PHE A 212 -12.21 37.72 -7.79
C PHE A 212 -11.35 37.67 -9.05
N GLY A 213 -10.65 38.75 -9.40
CA GLY A 213 -9.70 38.77 -10.51
C GLY A 213 -8.55 37.80 -10.31
N LEU A 214 -7.85 37.88 -9.17
CA LEU A 214 -6.75 36.97 -8.81
C LEU A 214 -7.25 35.54 -8.60
N ALA A 215 -8.45 35.38 -8.02
CA ALA A 215 -9.08 34.07 -7.91
C ALA A 215 -9.27 33.43 -9.29
N SER A 216 -9.78 34.18 -10.27
CA SER A 216 -9.97 33.66 -11.63
C SER A 216 -8.66 33.24 -12.29
N GLU A 217 -7.59 34.04 -12.15
CA GLU A 217 -6.27 33.70 -12.70
C GLU A 217 -5.72 32.39 -12.12
N HIS A 218 -5.82 32.19 -10.80
CA HIS A 218 -5.35 30.96 -10.17
C HIS A 218 -6.22 29.73 -10.47
N PHE A 219 -7.55 29.88 -10.61
CA PHE A 219 -8.39 28.77 -11.02
C PHE A 219 -8.18 28.36 -12.48
N GLU A 220 -7.92 29.31 -13.40
CA GLU A 220 -7.52 29.00 -14.79
C GLU A 220 -6.23 28.16 -14.79
N LEU A 221 -5.19 28.62 -14.08
CA LEU A 221 -3.93 27.89 -13.95
C LEU A 221 -4.13 26.50 -13.32
N ALA A 222 -4.99 26.39 -12.31
CA ALA A 222 -5.30 25.12 -11.68
C ALA A 222 -5.93 24.11 -12.66
N ILE A 223 -6.81 24.56 -13.56
CA ILE A 223 -7.42 23.70 -14.59
C ILE A 223 -6.37 23.23 -15.60
N ASP A 224 -5.52 24.14 -16.08
CA ASP A 224 -4.46 23.80 -17.04
C ASP A 224 -3.50 22.76 -16.45
N ASP A 225 -3.02 23.01 -15.23
CA ASP A 225 -2.16 22.08 -14.49
C ASP A 225 -2.88 20.75 -14.21
N TYR A 226 -4.19 20.77 -13.90
CA TYR A 226 -4.97 19.57 -13.66
C TYR A 226 -4.99 18.66 -14.88
N PHE A 227 -5.24 19.20 -16.08
CA PHE A 227 -5.28 18.38 -17.30
C PHE A 227 -3.90 17.84 -17.70
N ILE A 228 -2.82 18.56 -17.37
CA ILE A 228 -1.45 18.04 -17.53
C ILE A 228 -1.24 16.85 -16.57
N ALA A 229 -1.50 17.04 -15.29
CA ALA A 229 -1.33 16.00 -14.27
C ALA A 229 -2.23 14.78 -14.53
N ASN A 230 -3.46 14.98 -15.01
CA ASN A 230 -4.38 13.92 -15.40
C ASN A 230 -3.87 13.11 -16.60
N LYS A 231 -3.28 13.76 -17.62
CA LYS A 231 -2.67 13.05 -18.75
C LYS A 231 -1.49 12.19 -18.29
N GLU A 232 -0.65 12.72 -17.42
CA GLU A 232 0.51 11.99 -16.87
C GLU A 232 0.07 10.80 -16.02
N CYS A 233 -0.86 11.00 -15.07
CA CYS A 233 -1.42 9.92 -14.25
C CYS A 233 -2.00 8.80 -15.12
N ARG A 234 -2.83 9.15 -16.10
CA ARG A 234 -3.49 8.19 -16.98
C ARG A 234 -2.51 7.42 -17.87
N ALA A 235 -1.40 8.03 -18.27
CA ALA A 235 -0.33 7.34 -18.99
C ALA A 235 0.40 6.33 -18.08
N LEU A 236 0.60 6.67 -16.81
CA LEU A 236 1.26 5.80 -15.84
C LEU A 236 0.42 4.56 -15.48
N CYS A 237 -0.90 4.60 -15.66
CA CYS A 237 -1.78 3.45 -15.49
C CYS A 237 -1.54 2.28 -16.47
N GLU A 238 -0.88 2.51 -17.60
CA GLU A 238 -0.56 1.47 -18.60
C GLU A 238 0.65 0.60 -18.21
N GLY A 239 0.84 0.42 -16.89
CA GLY A 239 1.95 -0.31 -16.31
C GLY A 239 1.77 -1.82 -16.33
N VAL A 240 2.61 -2.51 -15.56
CA VAL A 240 2.55 -3.98 -15.43
C VAL A 240 1.19 -4.39 -14.85
N TYR A 241 0.65 -5.52 -15.32
CA TYR A 241 -0.55 -6.09 -14.72
C TYR A 241 -0.27 -6.40 -13.25
N ASN A 242 -1.16 -5.93 -12.38
CA ASN A 242 -1.13 -6.32 -11.00
C ASN A 242 -2.02 -7.55 -10.87
N TYR A 243 -1.40 -8.68 -10.53
CA TYR A 243 -2.14 -9.94 -10.34
C TYR A 243 -2.96 -9.95 -9.04
N ASP A 244 -2.96 -8.83 -8.30
CA ASP A 244 -3.70 -8.62 -7.07
C ASP A 244 -5.21 -8.90 -7.21
N GLY A 245 -5.60 -10.15 -6.92
CA GLY A 245 -6.99 -10.62 -6.93
C GLY A 245 -7.18 -12.04 -7.46
N TYR A 246 -6.20 -12.60 -8.16
CA TYR A 246 -6.30 -13.95 -8.75
C TYR A 246 -5.32 -14.94 -8.08
N ASN A 247 -5.86 -16.05 -7.57
CA ASN A 247 -5.04 -17.21 -7.23
C ASN A 247 -4.42 -17.75 -8.53
N TYR A 248 -3.12 -17.55 -8.73
CA TYR A 248 -2.38 -17.98 -9.94
C TYR A 248 -2.54 -19.49 -10.26
N MET A 249 -3.01 -20.30 -9.29
CA MET A 249 -3.32 -21.72 -9.48
C MET A 249 -4.68 -22.00 -10.15
N GLU A 250 -5.60 -21.02 -10.22
CA GLU A 250 -6.94 -21.13 -10.85
C GLU A 250 -7.12 -20.23 -12.07
N TYR A 251 -6.20 -19.29 -12.32
CA TYR A 251 -6.29 -18.36 -13.45
C TYR A 251 -5.88 -19.04 -14.77
N THR A 252 -6.84 -19.68 -15.42
CA THR A 252 -6.73 -20.17 -16.80
C THR A 252 -7.47 -19.22 -17.74
N ALA A 253 -6.90 -18.04 -17.99
CA ALA A 253 -7.48 -17.08 -18.92
C ALA A 253 -7.04 -17.37 -20.38
N ASP A 254 -7.99 -17.33 -21.31
CA ASP A 254 -7.66 -17.25 -22.73
C ASP A 254 -7.10 -15.85 -23.11
N LEU A 255 -6.78 -15.66 -24.40
CA LEU A 255 -6.25 -14.40 -24.90
C LEU A 255 -7.15 -13.21 -24.56
N PHE A 256 -8.47 -13.33 -24.78
CA PHE A 256 -9.39 -12.22 -24.61
C PHE A 256 -9.68 -11.96 -23.14
N GLN A 257 -9.77 -13.01 -22.32
CA GLN A 257 -9.85 -12.85 -20.87
C GLN A 257 -8.62 -12.12 -20.33
N THR A 258 -7.41 -12.49 -20.77
CA THR A 258 -6.17 -11.82 -20.37
C THR A 258 -6.14 -10.35 -20.79
N VAL A 259 -6.57 -10.05 -22.02
CA VAL A 259 -6.66 -8.66 -22.51
C VAL A 259 -7.70 -7.88 -21.72
N THR A 260 -8.87 -8.47 -21.45
CA THR A 260 -9.95 -7.85 -20.68
C THR A 260 -9.52 -7.55 -19.26
N ASP A 261 -8.98 -8.53 -18.54
CA ASP A 261 -8.54 -8.37 -17.15
C ASP A 261 -7.50 -7.25 -17.01
N HIS A 262 -6.49 -7.26 -17.89
CA HIS A 262 -5.48 -6.21 -17.90
C HIS A 262 -6.04 -4.84 -18.27
N TYR A 263 -6.89 -4.76 -19.30
CA TYR A 263 -7.47 -3.51 -19.73
C TYR A 263 -8.43 -2.92 -18.69
N MET A 264 -9.19 -3.76 -17.98
CA MET A 264 -10.06 -3.35 -16.88
C MET A 264 -9.26 -2.74 -15.72
N GLN A 265 -8.10 -3.32 -15.37
CA GLN A 265 -7.19 -2.69 -14.39
C GLN A 265 -6.71 -1.31 -14.88
N VAL A 266 -6.30 -1.21 -16.15
CA VAL A 266 -5.84 0.06 -16.72
C VAL A 266 -6.95 1.11 -16.69
N LEU A 267 -8.19 0.75 -17.05
CA LEU A 267 -9.35 1.63 -17.00
C LEU A 267 -9.69 2.05 -15.57
N ASN A 268 -9.67 1.12 -14.62
CA ASN A 268 -9.93 1.42 -13.22
C ASN A 268 -8.89 2.40 -12.65
N CYS A 269 -7.61 2.18 -12.93
CA CYS A 269 -6.55 3.13 -12.58
C CYS A 269 -6.76 4.50 -13.22
N LYS A 270 -7.10 4.54 -14.53
CA LYS A 270 -7.35 5.78 -15.28
C LYS A 270 -8.51 6.59 -14.70
N GLN A 271 -9.55 5.91 -14.21
CA GLN A 271 -10.67 6.53 -13.51
C GLN A 271 -10.25 7.01 -12.11
N HIS A 272 -9.42 6.23 -11.39
CA HIS A 272 -8.91 6.61 -10.08
C HIS A 272 -8.00 7.85 -10.10
N CYS A 273 -7.45 8.26 -11.25
CA CYS A 273 -6.70 9.51 -11.38
C CYS A 273 -7.50 10.75 -10.93
N SER A 274 -8.83 10.78 -11.08
CA SER A 274 -9.63 11.90 -10.56
C SER A 274 -9.57 12.01 -9.04
N VAL A 275 -9.50 10.86 -8.34
CA VAL A 275 -9.33 10.77 -6.88
C VAL A 275 -7.91 11.16 -6.47
N GLU A 276 -6.88 10.65 -7.14
CA GLU A 276 -5.48 10.99 -6.85
C GLU A 276 -5.26 12.50 -6.95
N LEU A 277 -5.76 13.14 -8.01
CA LEU A 277 -5.60 14.57 -8.25
C LEU A 277 -6.44 15.45 -7.33
N ALA A 278 -7.59 14.95 -6.84
CA ALA A 278 -8.43 15.62 -5.86
C ALA A 278 -7.95 15.41 -4.41
N SER A 279 -6.98 14.53 -4.18
CA SER A 279 -6.45 14.24 -2.85
C SER A 279 -5.39 15.25 -2.43
N THR A 280 -5.32 15.53 -1.13
CA THR A 280 -4.26 16.36 -0.53
C THR A 280 -3.60 15.56 0.59
N ALA A 281 -2.29 15.70 0.74
CA ALA A 281 -1.56 15.09 1.84
C ALA A 281 -2.24 15.41 3.20
N GLY A 282 -2.44 14.39 4.03
CA GLY A 282 -2.99 14.53 5.39
C GLY A 282 -4.50 14.73 5.49
N LYS A 283 -5.24 14.74 4.37
CA LYS A 283 -6.71 14.66 4.39
C LYS A 283 -7.16 13.25 4.07
N ASP A 284 -8.06 12.72 4.90
CA ASP A 284 -8.61 11.37 4.72
C ASP A 284 -9.54 11.26 3.50
N LYS A 285 -10.15 12.37 3.08
CA LYS A 285 -11.09 12.41 1.95
C LYS A 285 -10.60 13.36 0.86
N PRO A 286 -10.68 12.95 -0.42
CA PRO A 286 -10.45 13.84 -1.55
C PRO A 286 -11.49 14.96 -1.58
N PHE A 287 -11.17 16.05 -2.29
CA PHE A 287 -12.18 17.06 -2.58
C PHE A 287 -13.28 16.46 -3.46
N GLU A 288 -14.52 16.51 -2.95
CA GLU A 288 -15.70 16.11 -3.72
C GLU A 288 -15.88 17.06 -4.91
N ASP A 289 -16.26 16.49 -6.05
CA ASP A 289 -16.56 17.25 -7.27
C ASP A 289 -15.43 18.20 -7.71
N PHE A 290 -14.18 17.75 -7.53
CA PHE A 290 -13.01 18.62 -7.64
C PHE A 290 -12.94 19.36 -8.98
N LEU A 291 -12.98 18.66 -10.12
CA LEU A 291 -12.91 19.31 -11.44
C LEU A 291 -14.11 20.24 -11.69
N PRO A 292 -15.38 19.82 -11.53
CA PRO A 292 -16.51 20.73 -11.71
C PRO A 292 -16.48 21.95 -10.79
N SER A 293 -15.99 21.80 -9.55
CA SER A 293 -15.88 22.92 -8.61
C SER A 293 -15.02 24.08 -9.13
N HIS A 294 -14.02 23.82 -9.97
CA HIS A 294 -13.22 24.90 -10.60
C HIS A 294 -14.10 25.80 -11.45
N PHE A 295 -14.98 25.22 -12.28
CA PHE A 295 -15.89 25.98 -13.14
C PHE A 295 -16.95 26.71 -12.33
N ASN A 296 -17.38 26.16 -11.19
CA ASN A 296 -18.29 26.85 -10.27
C ASN A 296 -17.62 28.08 -9.61
N TYR A 297 -16.36 27.96 -9.18
CA TYR A 297 -15.63 29.11 -8.67
C TYR A 297 -15.36 30.15 -9.77
N LEU A 298 -14.92 29.71 -10.96
CA LEU A 298 -14.62 30.59 -12.09
C LEU A 298 -15.84 31.38 -12.56
N GLN A 299 -17.01 30.75 -12.70
CA GLN A 299 -18.20 31.48 -13.17
C GLN A 299 -18.55 32.63 -12.22
N PHE A 300 -18.44 32.41 -10.90
CA PHE A 300 -18.72 33.45 -9.92
C PHE A 300 -17.61 34.53 -9.91
N SER A 301 -16.35 34.13 -9.98
CA SER A 301 -15.21 35.06 -10.05
C SER A 301 -15.28 35.97 -11.29
N TYR A 302 -15.61 35.41 -12.45
CA TYR A 302 -15.77 36.19 -13.68
C TYR A 302 -16.98 37.11 -13.62
N TYR A 303 -18.11 36.65 -13.08
CA TYR A 303 -19.29 37.47 -12.89
C TYR A 303 -18.98 38.73 -12.05
N ASN A 304 -18.34 38.56 -10.90
CA ASN A 304 -17.97 39.68 -10.02
C ASN A 304 -16.83 40.55 -10.58
N SER A 305 -16.15 40.08 -11.64
CA SER A 305 -15.15 40.85 -12.38
C SER A 305 -15.70 41.44 -13.68
N GLU A 306 -17.03 41.45 -13.86
CA GLU A 306 -17.74 41.94 -15.06
C GLU A 306 -17.34 41.23 -16.37
N LYS A 307 -16.72 40.04 -16.26
CA LYS A 307 -16.30 39.18 -17.36
C LYS A 307 -17.42 38.19 -17.73
N TYR A 308 -18.58 38.72 -18.07
CA TYR A 308 -19.81 37.94 -18.19
C TYR A 308 -19.77 36.85 -19.29
N GLU A 309 -19.01 37.04 -20.38
CA GLU A 309 -18.89 36.03 -21.45
C GLU A 309 -18.26 34.76 -20.87
N GLN A 310 -17.10 34.89 -20.21
CA GLN A 310 -16.38 33.79 -19.57
C GLN A 310 -17.18 33.15 -18.42
N ALA A 311 -17.98 33.95 -17.70
CA ALA A 311 -18.92 33.42 -16.70
C ALA A 311 -19.97 32.48 -17.32
N ILE A 312 -20.52 32.85 -18.49
CA ILE A 312 -21.45 31.98 -19.25
C ILE A 312 -20.75 30.71 -19.71
N GLU A 313 -19.51 30.79 -20.20
CA GLU A 313 -18.75 29.62 -20.66
C GLU A 313 -18.51 28.62 -19.52
N CYS A 314 -18.11 29.13 -18.34
CA CYS A 314 -17.88 28.31 -17.14
C CYS A 314 -19.19 27.70 -16.62
N ALA A 315 -20.28 28.46 -16.58
CA ALA A 315 -21.60 27.96 -16.20
C ALA A 315 -22.09 26.85 -17.15
N LYS A 316 -21.97 27.06 -18.47
CA LYS A 316 -22.27 26.05 -19.49
C LYS A 316 -21.40 24.80 -19.34
N THR A 317 -20.14 24.96 -18.94
CA THR A 317 -19.19 23.85 -18.75
C THR A 317 -19.52 23.05 -17.49
N TYR A 318 -19.81 23.72 -16.36
CA TYR A 318 -20.29 23.07 -15.14
C TYR A 318 -21.57 22.24 -15.39
N LEU A 319 -22.52 22.80 -16.14
CA LEU A 319 -23.77 22.12 -16.51
C LEU A 319 -23.57 20.91 -17.45
N LEU A 320 -22.37 20.68 -18.00
CA LEU A 320 -22.07 19.41 -18.67
C LEU A 320 -21.90 18.26 -17.67
N PHE A 321 -21.46 18.55 -16.45
CA PHE A 321 -21.33 17.59 -15.35
C PHE A 321 -22.65 17.46 -14.59
N HIS A 322 -23.30 18.58 -14.28
CA HIS A 322 -24.55 18.62 -13.51
C HIS A 322 -25.67 19.33 -14.28
N PRO A 323 -26.30 18.69 -15.28
CA PRO A 323 -27.33 19.32 -16.12
C PRO A 323 -28.55 19.84 -15.34
N GLU A 324 -28.87 19.18 -14.23
CA GLU A 324 -30.04 19.47 -13.40
C GLU A 324 -29.76 20.47 -12.25
N ASP A 325 -28.55 21.06 -12.16
CA ASP A 325 -28.22 22.02 -11.11
C ASP A 325 -29.09 23.28 -11.23
N LYS A 326 -29.99 23.47 -10.27
CA LYS A 326 -30.97 24.56 -10.29
C LYS A 326 -30.32 25.93 -10.16
N VAL A 327 -29.26 26.05 -9.35
CA VAL A 327 -28.59 27.33 -9.07
C VAL A 327 -27.81 27.76 -10.30
N MET A 328 -27.05 26.84 -10.91
CA MET A 328 -26.27 27.15 -12.10
C MET A 328 -27.17 27.45 -13.31
N ASN A 329 -28.30 26.75 -13.46
CA ASN A 329 -29.27 27.08 -14.51
C ASN A 329 -29.88 28.49 -14.34
N GLN A 330 -30.16 28.91 -13.09
CA GLN A 330 -30.61 30.27 -12.80
C GLN A 330 -29.52 31.31 -13.10
N ASN A 331 -28.28 31.04 -12.70
CA ASN A 331 -27.13 31.90 -12.99
C ASN A 331 -26.94 32.07 -14.50
N LEU A 332 -26.99 30.96 -15.25
CA LEU A 332 -26.87 30.99 -16.71
C LEU A 332 -27.97 31.83 -17.36
N ALA A 333 -29.23 31.63 -16.94
CA ALA A 333 -30.36 32.43 -17.45
C ALA A 333 -30.16 33.93 -17.15
N TYR A 334 -29.67 34.27 -15.95
CA TYR A 334 -29.37 35.64 -15.58
C TYR A 334 -28.24 36.24 -16.43
N TYR A 335 -27.11 35.55 -16.60
CA TYR A 335 -25.99 36.02 -17.42
C TYR A 335 -26.39 36.20 -18.88
N SER A 336 -27.16 35.27 -19.43
CA SER A 336 -27.67 35.35 -20.80
C SER A 336 -28.61 36.54 -21.03
N VAL A 337 -29.37 36.96 -20.02
CA VAL A 337 -30.22 38.18 -20.10
C VAL A 337 -29.37 39.46 -20.10
N VAL A 338 -28.22 39.46 -19.39
CA VAL A 338 -27.33 40.63 -19.30
C VAL A 338 -26.50 40.85 -20.58
N LEU A 339 -26.08 39.78 -21.27
CA LEU A 339 -25.18 39.87 -22.44
C LEU A 339 -25.77 39.46 -23.80
N GLY A 340 -26.84 38.65 -23.84
CA GLY A 340 -27.28 37.90 -25.02
C GLY A 340 -26.50 36.59 -25.24
N GLU A 341 -27.20 35.51 -25.66
CA GLU A 341 -26.65 34.15 -25.73
C GLU A 341 -25.54 33.92 -26.78
N GLU A 342 -25.43 34.79 -27.79
CA GLU A 342 -24.68 34.52 -29.03
C GLU A 342 -23.14 34.67 -28.93
N LYS A 343 -22.58 35.13 -27.81
CA LYS A 343 -21.14 35.46 -27.71
C LYS A 343 -20.23 34.46 -26.98
N ALA A 344 -20.80 33.44 -26.34
CA ALA A 344 -20.04 32.56 -25.45
C ALA A 344 -19.80 31.18 -26.07
N GLU A 345 -18.53 30.83 -26.31
CA GLU A 345 -18.11 29.50 -26.77
C GLU A 345 -18.09 28.50 -25.59
N LYS A 346 -18.03 27.20 -25.86
CA LYS A 346 -17.92 26.19 -24.79
C LYS A 346 -16.45 25.86 -24.57
N ILE A 347 -15.97 25.96 -23.33
CA ILE A 347 -14.69 25.38 -22.94
C ILE A 347 -14.80 23.86 -23.13
N SER A 348 -13.80 23.25 -23.79
CA SER A 348 -13.86 21.85 -24.23
C SER A 348 -13.62 20.86 -23.07
N ALA A 349 -14.58 20.74 -22.13
CA ALA A 349 -14.66 19.63 -21.18
C ALA A 349 -15.41 18.40 -21.75
N ARG A 350 -16.10 18.59 -22.89
CA ARG A 350 -16.94 17.56 -23.53
C ARG A 350 -16.17 16.28 -23.84
N GLN A 351 -14.94 16.41 -24.36
CA GLN A 351 -14.13 15.25 -24.72
C GLN A 351 -13.74 14.42 -23.49
N TYR A 352 -13.42 15.08 -22.38
CA TYR A 352 -13.12 14.41 -21.10
C TYR A 352 -14.34 13.66 -20.57
N ILE A 353 -15.51 14.30 -20.55
CA ILE A 353 -16.77 13.68 -20.08
C ILE A 353 -17.13 12.47 -20.96
N GLN A 354 -17.08 12.63 -22.29
CA GLN A 354 -17.37 11.54 -23.23
C GLN A 354 -16.42 10.35 -23.04
N GLN A 355 -15.12 10.61 -22.89
CA GLN A 355 -14.15 9.56 -22.62
C GLN A 355 -14.44 8.87 -21.28
N SER A 356 -14.68 9.65 -20.22
CA SER A 356 -14.91 9.10 -18.89
C SER A 356 -16.19 8.26 -18.82
N ILE A 357 -17.28 8.71 -19.43
CA ILE A 357 -18.53 7.95 -19.51
C ILE A 357 -18.30 6.61 -20.23
N LEU A 358 -17.66 6.63 -21.40
CA LEU A 358 -17.40 5.38 -22.14
C LEU A 358 -16.51 4.40 -21.35
N GLU A 359 -15.49 4.90 -20.65
CA GLU A 359 -14.65 4.07 -19.79
C GLU A 359 -15.44 3.44 -18.64
N LYS A 360 -16.37 4.20 -18.04
CA LYS A 360 -17.27 3.71 -16.98
C LYS A 360 -18.27 2.69 -17.50
N GLU A 361 -18.84 2.89 -18.68
CA GLU A 361 -19.71 1.89 -19.33
C GLU A 361 -18.99 0.55 -19.48
N LEU A 362 -17.74 0.57 -19.93
CA LEU A 362 -16.90 -0.64 -20.04
C LEU A 362 -16.61 -1.26 -18.66
N LEU A 363 -16.31 -0.43 -17.65
CA LEU A 363 -16.04 -0.89 -16.30
C LEU A 363 -17.28 -1.54 -15.65
N TYR A 364 -18.46 -0.94 -15.81
CA TYR A 364 -19.72 -1.51 -15.34
C TYR A 364 -20.09 -2.78 -16.08
N PHE A 365 -19.85 -2.83 -17.40
CA PHE A 365 -20.00 -4.06 -18.16
C PHE A 365 -19.08 -5.16 -17.61
N GLY A 366 -17.81 -4.85 -17.35
CA GLY A 366 -16.88 -5.83 -16.79
C GLY A 366 -17.25 -6.26 -15.36
N TYR A 367 -17.86 -5.39 -14.56
CA TYR A 367 -18.43 -5.78 -13.27
C TYR A 367 -19.61 -6.76 -13.47
N GLU A 368 -20.58 -6.45 -14.34
CA GLU A 368 -21.72 -7.35 -14.55
C GLU A 368 -21.31 -8.71 -15.17
N ALA A 369 -20.41 -8.69 -16.16
CA ALA A 369 -20.05 -9.87 -16.95
C ALA A 369 -18.97 -10.74 -16.28
N PHE A 370 -18.00 -10.13 -15.60
CA PHE A 370 -16.81 -10.82 -15.08
C PHE A 370 -16.63 -10.68 -13.56
N GLY A 371 -17.49 -9.91 -12.88
CA GLY A 371 -17.39 -9.72 -11.43
C GLY A 371 -16.25 -8.80 -10.98
N ILE A 372 -15.59 -8.09 -11.91
CA ILE A 372 -14.51 -7.16 -11.61
C ILE A 372 -15.11 -5.90 -10.95
N THR A 373 -14.84 -5.72 -9.66
CA THR A 373 -15.45 -4.62 -8.90
C THR A 373 -14.96 -3.26 -9.39
N PHE A 374 -15.90 -2.35 -9.61
CA PHE A 374 -15.62 -0.94 -9.92
C PHE A 374 -16.43 -0.04 -8.98
N VAL A 375 -15.74 0.95 -8.40
CA VAL A 375 -16.34 2.01 -7.59
C VAL A 375 -16.16 3.31 -8.35
N ASP A 376 -17.27 3.92 -8.75
CA ASP A 376 -17.25 5.18 -9.48
C ASP A 376 -16.78 6.31 -8.56
N PRO A 377 -15.68 7.00 -8.90
CA PRO A 377 -15.19 8.10 -8.08
C PRO A 377 -16.00 9.38 -8.25
N ASP A 378 -16.78 9.52 -9.33
CA ASP A 378 -17.46 10.77 -9.65
C ASP A 378 -18.96 10.72 -9.32
N ILE A 379 -19.43 11.79 -8.68
CA ILE A 379 -20.84 11.97 -8.35
C ILE A 379 -21.68 12.49 -9.54
N TRP A 380 -21.03 12.98 -10.58
CA TRP A 380 -21.67 13.56 -11.77
C TRP A 380 -21.96 12.52 -12.86
N THR A 381 -21.59 11.25 -12.67
CA THR A 381 -21.92 10.19 -13.63
C THR A 381 -23.44 10.08 -13.76
N PRO A 382 -24.02 10.21 -14.97
CA PRO A 382 -25.46 10.06 -15.16
C PRO A 382 -25.96 8.70 -14.68
N GLU A 383 -27.12 8.67 -14.01
CA GLU A 383 -27.63 7.45 -13.39
C GLU A 383 -27.79 6.30 -14.40
N ASP A 384 -28.15 6.60 -15.65
CA ASP A 384 -28.40 5.65 -16.73
C ASP A 384 -27.16 4.93 -17.25
N VAL A 385 -25.96 5.46 -17.00
CA VAL A 385 -24.68 4.82 -17.36
C VAL A 385 -24.47 3.52 -16.60
N MET A 386 -24.87 3.47 -15.33
CA MET A 386 -24.78 2.23 -14.53
C MET A 386 -25.96 1.30 -14.85
N PRO A 387 -25.75 0.02 -15.20
CA PRO A 387 -26.83 -0.93 -15.42
C PRO A 387 -27.79 -1.02 -14.23
N LYS A 388 -29.11 -1.06 -14.51
CA LYS A 388 -30.16 -1.08 -13.46
C LYS A 388 -29.93 -2.17 -12.41
N LYS A 389 -29.54 -3.37 -12.83
CA LYS A 389 -29.25 -4.49 -11.92
C LYS A 389 -28.12 -4.15 -10.93
N LEU A 390 -27.06 -3.49 -11.40
CA LEU A 390 -25.95 -3.08 -10.55
C LEU A 390 -26.36 -1.95 -9.60
N ARG A 391 -27.16 -0.99 -10.05
CA ARG A 391 -27.74 0.05 -9.17
C ARG A 391 -28.58 -0.55 -8.06
N ASP A 392 -29.49 -1.47 -8.41
CA ASP A 392 -30.36 -2.15 -7.44
C ASP A 392 -29.53 -2.99 -6.45
N LYS A 393 -28.47 -3.67 -6.93
CA LYS A 393 -27.52 -4.41 -6.11
C LYS A 393 -26.77 -3.49 -5.13
N GLN A 394 -26.14 -2.42 -5.62
CA GLN A 394 -25.41 -1.46 -4.77
C GLN A 394 -26.33 -0.81 -3.73
N LYS A 395 -27.58 -0.51 -4.10
CA LYS A 395 -28.58 0.00 -3.16
C LYS A 395 -28.89 -1.02 -2.06
N ALA A 396 -29.12 -2.28 -2.42
CA ALA A 396 -29.35 -3.35 -1.45
C ALA A 396 -28.13 -3.59 -0.54
N ASP A 397 -26.91 -3.56 -1.11
CA ASP A 397 -25.66 -3.69 -0.36
C ASP A 397 -25.49 -2.51 0.62
N ARG A 398 -25.81 -1.28 0.20
CA ARG A 398 -25.76 -0.08 1.05
C ARG A 398 -26.80 -0.11 2.17
N GLU A 399 -28.02 -0.54 1.88
CA GLU A 399 -29.07 -0.73 2.89
C GLU A 399 -28.67 -1.82 3.90
N THR A 400 -28.06 -2.91 3.42
CA THR A 400 -27.53 -3.98 4.27
C THR A 400 -26.39 -3.47 5.15
N ALA A 401 -25.44 -2.72 4.60
CA ALA A 401 -24.35 -2.11 5.36
C ALA A 401 -24.85 -1.10 6.39
N ALA A 402 -25.85 -0.29 6.05
CA ALA A 402 -26.49 0.64 6.98
C ALA A 402 -27.18 -0.11 8.13
N ARG A 403 -27.91 -1.19 7.84
CA ARG A 403 -28.50 -2.06 8.86
C ARG A 403 -27.45 -2.70 9.76
N ILE A 404 -26.37 -3.23 9.20
CA ILE A 404 -25.26 -3.80 9.99
C ILE A 404 -24.65 -2.71 10.89
N THR A 405 -24.44 -1.50 10.36
CA THR A 405 -23.88 -0.38 11.13
C THR A 405 -24.81 0.04 12.27
N GLU A 406 -26.13 0.06 12.03
CA GLU A 406 -27.14 0.33 13.04
C GLU A 406 -27.20 -0.78 14.11
N GLU A 407 -27.16 -2.05 13.70
CA GLU A 407 -27.10 -3.21 14.60
C GLU A 407 -25.82 -3.16 15.47
N ILE A 408 -24.66 -2.83 14.89
CA ILE A 408 -23.41 -2.60 15.63
C ILE A 408 -23.57 -1.42 16.60
N GLY A 409 -24.14 -0.30 16.15
CA GLY A 409 -24.35 0.87 17.01
C GLY A 409 -25.29 0.61 18.18
N ASN A 410 -26.35 -0.17 17.96
CA ASN A 410 -27.27 -0.60 19.00
C ASN A 410 -26.60 -1.58 19.97
N LEU A 411 -25.82 -2.53 19.46
CA LEU A 411 -25.04 -3.45 20.27
C LEU A 411 -23.99 -2.70 21.12
N MET A 412 -23.33 -1.69 20.56
CA MET A 412 -22.39 -0.84 21.30
C MET A 412 -23.08 -0.09 22.44
N LYS A 413 -24.28 0.46 22.23
CA LYS A 413 -25.07 1.09 23.29
C LYS A 413 -25.52 0.09 24.35
N GLU A 414 -25.92 -1.12 23.95
CA GLU A 414 -26.28 -2.19 24.87
C GLU A 414 -25.06 -2.60 25.73
N ILE A 415 -23.89 -2.74 25.11
CA ILE A 415 -22.62 -2.99 25.81
C ILE A 415 -22.29 -1.85 26.77
N GLU A 416 -22.42 -0.58 26.36
CA GLU A 416 -22.23 0.58 27.22
C GLU A 416 -23.16 0.53 28.43
N THR A 417 -24.47 0.28 28.23
CA THR A 417 -25.42 0.14 29.34
C THR A 417 -25.10 -1.02 30.27
N LEU A 418 -24.69 -2.18 29.74
CA LEU A 418 -24.28 -3.33 30.55
C LEU A 418 -22.98 -3.08 31.32
N VAL A 419 -22.05 -2.29 30.75
CA VAL A 419 -20.81 -1.85 31.41
C VAL A 419 -21.13 -0.84 32.52
N GLU A 420 -22.11 0.04 32.31
CA GLU A 420 -22.54 1.04 33.29
C GLU A 420 -23.34 0.42 34.44
N GLU A 421 -24.21 -0.54 34.14
CA GLU A 421 -24.92 -1.36 35.14
C GLU A 421 -23.93 -2.23 35.94
N LYS A 422 -22.95 -2.88 35.28
CA LYS A 422 -21.89 -3.62 35.97
C LYS A 422 -20.95 -2.73 36.79
N LYS A 423 -20.71 -1.47 36.39
CA LYS A 423 -19.95 -0.50 37.21
C LYS A 423 -20.70 -0.08 38.47
N LYS A 424 -22.04 -0.12 38.45
CA LYS A 424 -22.89 0.23 39.60
C LYS A 424 -23.00 -0.92 40.62
N ASP A 425 -22.89 -2.17 40.16
CA ASP A 425 -22.99 -3.38 40.99
C ASP A 425 -21.62 -4.00 41.39
N SER A 426 -20.48 -3.43 40.98
CA SER A 426 -19.16 -4.01 41.25
C SER A 426 -18.19 -3.01 41.91
N SER A 427 -18.33 -2.82 43.22
CA SER A 427 -17.17 -2.48 44.07
C SER A 427 -16.39 -3.70 44.54
N ASP A 428 -16.72 -4.93 44.12
CA ASP A 428 -16.09 -6.15 44.68
C ASP A 428 -15.77 -7.29 43.67
N MET A 429 -15.78 -7.06 42.35
CA MET A 429 -15.39 -8.10 41.37
C MET A 429 -14.51 -7.60 40.22
N ALA A 430 -13.32 -7.09 40.54
CA ALA A 430 -12.21 -7.10 39.59
C ALA A 430 -11.57 -8.50 39.55
N LYS A 431 -12.29 -9.49 39.00
CA LYS A 431 -11.74 -10.81 38.63
C LYS A 431 -12.57 -11.43 37.50
N ILE A 432 -11.88 -11.66 36.37
CA ILE A 432 -12.11 -12.73 35.39
C ILE A 432 -13.23 -12.48 34.35
N ILE A 433 -12.81 -12.11 33.13
CA ILE A 433 -13.30 -12.75 31.90
C ILE A 433 -12.05 -13.17 31.12
N VAL A 434 -11.55 -14.37 31.42
CA VAL A 434 -10.58 -15.09 30.58
C VAL A 434 -11.40 -16.18 29.87
N PRO A 435 -11.30 -16.35 28.54
CA PRO A 435 -11.88 -17.52 27.86
C PRO A 435 -11.43 -18.79 28.58
N GLN A 436 -12.34 -19.74 28.83
CA GLN A 436 -11.95 -21.00 29.45
C GLN A 436 -10.98 -21.75 28.54
N GLU A 437 -9.70 -21.79 28.91
CA GLU A 437 -8.65 -22.57 28.26
C GLU A 437 -8.85 -24.06 28.58
N GLY A 438 -8.59 -24.95 27.60
CA GLY A 438 -8.60 -26.40 27.82
C GLY A 438 -9.75 -27.15 27.13
N GLY A 439 -10.06 -26.81 25.88
CA GLY A 439 -10.95 -27.63 25.04
C GLY A 439 -10.41 -29.05 24.82
N SER A 440 -11.30 -30.00 24.46
CA SER A 440 -10.89 -31.36 24.13
C SER A 440 -9.90 -31.37 22.97
N LEU A 441 -8.85 -32.18 23.03
CA LEU A 441 -7.96 -32.38 21.89
C LEU A 441 -8.69 -33.22 20.83
N LEU A 442 -8.51 -32.87 19.55
CA LEU A 442 -9.09 -33.60 18.42
C LEU A 442 -8.38 -34.93 18.12
N TYR A 443 -7.18 -35.12 18.67
CA TYR A 443 -6.30 -36.23 18.35
C TYR A 443 -5.77 -36.85 19.64
N ASP A 444 -5.91 -38.18 19.77
CA ASP A 444 -5.54 -38.94 20.98
C ASP A 444 -4.02 -39.06 21.18
N ASP A 445 -3.23 -38.85 20.13
CA ASP A 445 -1.77 -38.95 20.13
C ASP A 445 -1.07 -37.65 20.57
N ILE A 446 -1.80 -36.53 20.66
CA ILE A 446 -1.27 -35.24 21.08
C ILE A 446 -1.41 -35.08 22.59
N LYS A 447 -0.32 -34.69 23.25
CA LYS A 447 -0.29 -34.46 24.69
C LYS A 447 -0.11 -32.97 24.99
N VAL A 448 -1.01 -32.41 25.81
CA VAL A 448 -0.79 -31.10 26.45
C VAL A 448 0.24 -31.28 27.57
N THR A 449 1.45 -30.77 27.36
CA THR A 449 2.57 -30.88 28.29
C THR A 449 2.58 -29.74 29.30
N MET A 450 2.24 -28.52 28.86
CA MET A 450 2.11 -27.35 29.74
C MET A 450 0.93 -26.47 29.32
N VAL A 451 0.18 -25.98 30.29
CA VAL A 451 -0.89 -24.98 30.12
C VAL A 451 -0.44 -23.58 30.55
N SER A 452 -1.22 -22.53 30.27
CA SER A 452 -0.84 -21.14 30.54
C SER A 452 -0.38 -20.88 31.97
N LYS A 453 -1.03 -21.51 32.96
CA LYS A 453 -0.63 -21.41 34.38
C LYS A 453 0.79 -21.93 34.64
N GLN A 454 1.22 -22.98 33.94
CA GLN A 454 2.58 -23.53 34.06
C GLN A 454 3.59 -22.74 33.22
N LEU A 455 3.13 -22.04 32.19
CA LEU A 455 3.92 -21.14 31.34
C LEU A 455 3.88 -19.68 31.84
N ASN A 456 3.42 -19.42 33.07
CA ASN A 456 3.35 -18.10 33.70
C ASN A 456 2.75 -17.01 32.80
N GLY A 457 1.60 -17.28 32.17
CA GLY A 457 0.91 -16.29 31.35
C GLY A 457 -0.54 -16.67 31.05
N SER A 458 -1.10 -16.08 30.00
CA SER A 458 -2.44 -16.37 29.49
C SER A 458 -2.37 -16.70 28.00
N GLN A 459 -3.31 -17.54 27.54
CA GLN A 459 -3.38 -18.01 26.16
C GLN A 459 -2.05 -18.62 25.71
N ARG A 460 -1.47 -19.54 26.48
CA ARG A 460 -0.25 -20.29 26.15
C ARG A 460 -0.49 -21.78 26.26
N VAL A 461 0.06 -22.55 25.34
CA VAL A 461 0.05 -24.01 25.40
C VAL A 461 1.34 -24.60 24.86
N LEU A 462 1.79 -25.67 25.50
CA LEU A 462 2.85 -26.53 25.00
C LEU A 462 2.28 -27.92 24.72
N LEU A 463 2.41 -28.36 23.48
CA LEU A 463 1.90 -29.62 22.98
C LEU A 463 3.07 -30.48 22.50
N ASP A 464 3.06 -31.77 22.83
CA ASP A 464 4.02 -32.75 22.33
C ASP A 464 3.31 -33.83 21.51
N GLY A 465 4.02 -34.43 20.56
CA GLY A 465 3.49 -35.51 19.71
C GLY A 465 2.59 -35.01 18.57
N VAL A 466 2.68 -33.73 18.18
CA VAL A 466 1.85 -33.18 17.08
C VAL A 466 2.23 -33.77 15.74
N ILE A 467 3.51 -34.11 15.54
CA ILE A 467 4.03 -34.81 14.37
C ILE A 467 5.01 -35.89 14.78
N SER A 468 5.20 -36.87 13.91
CA SER A 468 6.12 -37.99 14.11
C SER A 468 7.58 -37.65 13.77
N GLU A 469 8.49 -38.47 14.28
CA GLU A 469 9.92 -38.39 13.99
C GLU A 469 10.26 -38.49 12.49
N ASP A 470 9.51 -39.28 11.73
CA ASP A 470 9.69 -39.38 10.27
C ASP A 470 9.26 -38.09 9.55
N GLU A 471 8.16 -37.48 10.00
CA GLU A 471 7.68 -36.20 9.45
C GLU A 471 8.64 -35.05 9.76
N CYS A 472 9.20 -35.00 10.97
CA CYS A 472 10.27 -34.07 11.34
C CYS A 472 11.47 -34.20 10.40
N ARG A 473 11.97 -35.43 10.19
CA ARG A 473 13.09 -35.69 9.29
C ARG A 473 12.80 -35.26 7.86
N GLU A 474 11.59 -35.50 7.38
CA GLU A 474 11.20 -35.14 6.02
C GLU A 474 11.09 -33.62 5.82
N LEU A 475 10.50 -32.88 6.77
CA LEU A 475 10.47 -31.42 6.73
C LEU A 475 11.85 -30.79 6.90
N HIS A 476 12.71 -31.38 7.73
CA HIS A 476 14.09 -30.95 7.87
C HIS A 476 14.88 -31.12 6.54
N ARG A 477 14.65 -32.22 5.81
CA ARG A 477 15.20 -32.43 4.46
C ARG A 477 14.65 -31.43 3.45
N LEU A 478 13.33 -31.22 3.46
CA LEU A 478 12.68 -30.22 2.60
C LEU A 478 13.31 -28.84 2.82
N SER A 479 13.52 -28.44 4.07
CA SER A 479 14.19 -27.18 4.40
C SER A 479 15.55 -27.07 3.75
N ASN A 480 16.41 -28.08 3.95
CA ASN A 480 17.78 -28.04 3.43
C ASN A 480 17.85 -28.07 1.89
N ALA A 481 16.82 -28.57 1.22
CA ALA A 481 16.73 -28.58 -0.24
C ALA A 481 16.07 -27.30 -0.83
N ALA A 482 15.08 -26.73 -0.13
CA ALA A 482 14.20 -25.68 -0.65
C ALA A 482 14.43 -24.29 -0.06
N ALA A 483 15.03 -24.20 1.13
CA ALA A 483 15.17 -22.95 1.85
C ALA A 483 16.20 -22.03 1.17
N LEU A 484 15.85 -20.76 1.03
CA LEU A 484 16.78 -19.73 0.58
C LEU A 484 17.37 -19.02 1.80
N LYS A 485 18.67 -18.71 1.73
CA LYS A 485 19.31 -17.91 2.78
C LYS A 485 18.74 -16.49 2.77
N GLY A 486 18.35 -16.00 3.94
CA GLY A 486 17.70 -14.69 4.08
C GLY A 486 16.30 -14.59 3.45
N ASP A 487 15.59 -15.72 3.28
CA ASP A 487 14.19 -15.74 2.86
C ASP A 487 13.33 -14.92 3.84
N GLY A 488 12.49 -14.02 3.33
CA GLY A 488 11.76 -13.06 4.15
C GLY A 488 12.58 -11.87 4.69
N TYR A 489 13.89 -11.80 4.39
CA TYR A 489 14.79 -10.72 4.84
C TYR A 489 15.66 -10.17 3.71
N ARG A 490 15.12 -10.08 2.48
CA ARG A 490 15.81 -9.52 1.30
C ARG A 490 17.19 -10.15 1.04
N GLY A 491 17.34 -11.45 1.32
CA GLY A 491 18.59 -12.18 1.14
C GLY A 491 19.66 -11.93 2.22
N ARG A 492 19.37 -11.10 3.24
CA ARG A 492 20.26 -10.93 4.39
C ARG A 492 20.35 -12.24 5.14
N THR A 493 21.52 -12.86 5.09
CA THR A 493 21.73 -14.19 5.69
C THR A 493 21.78 -14.16 7.20
N SER A 494 21.99 -13.00 7.83
CA SER A 494 22.16 -12.85 9.28
C SER A 494 21.32 -11.68 9.81
N PRO A 495 19.98 -11.72 9.68
CA PRO A 495 19.12 -10.54 9.87
C PRO A 495 18.95 -10.12 11.33
N HIS A 496 19.11 -11.05 12.27
CA HIS A 496 18.89 -10.81 13.71
C HIS A 496 20.19 -10.84 14.52
N SER A 497 21.17 -11.63 14.09
CA SER A 497 22.48 -11.73 14.73
C SER A 497 23.55 -12.06 13.70
N PRO A 498 24.73 -11.40 13.76
CA PRO A 498 25.86 -11.68 12.87
C PRO A 498 26.51 -13.05 13.08
N SER A 499 26.14 -13.75 14.16
CA SER A 499 26.68 -15.06 14.57
C SER A 499 25.85 -16.25 14.09
N GLU A 500 24.74 -16.01 13.41
CA GLU A 500 23.86 -17.05 12.87
C GLU A 500 23.55 -16.81 11.40
N THR A 501 23.26 -17.89 10.67
CA THR A 501 22.69 -17.83 9.33
C THR A 501 21.22 -18.22 9.37
N PHE A 502 20.37 -17.44 8.70
CA PHE A 502 18.94 -17.63 8.57
C PHE A 502 18.61 -18.14 7.16
N GLN A 503 17.76 -19.16 7.07
CA GLN A 503 17.17 -19.61 5.83
C GLN A 503 15.72 -20.01 6.03
N GLY A 504 14.91 -19.90 4.97
CA GLY A 504 13.52 -20.33 5.05
C GLY A 504 12.84 -20.57 3.71
N VAL A 505 11.64 -21.14 3.80
CA VAL A 505 10.77 -21.45 2.67
C VAL A 505 9.30 -21.36 3.09
N THR A 506 8.49 -20.67 2.28
CA THR A 506 7.03 -20.63 2.43
C THR A 506 6.37 -21.86 1.82
N VAL A 507 5.14 -22.17 2.22
CA VAL A 507 4.38 -23.32 1.69
C VAL A 507 4.28 -23.24 0.16
N LEU A 508 3.93 -22.07 -0.38
CA LEU A 508 3.81 -21.84 -1.81
C LEU A 508 5.12 -22.15 -2.56
N LYS A 509 6.25 -21.68 -2.03
CA LYS A 509 7.56 -21.91 -2.65
C LYS A 509 7.97 -23.37 -2.61
N ALA A 510 7.69 -24.07 -1.51
CA ALA A 510 7.88 -25.52 -1.44
C ALA A 510 7.04 -26.25 -2.50
N VAL A 511 5.76 -25.86 -2.68
CA VAL A 511 4.88 -26.44 -3.72
C VAL A 511 5.39 -26.15 -5.13
N LYS A 512 5.84 -24.92 -5.42
CA LYS A 512 6.46 -24.55 -6.71
C LYS A 512 7.67 -25.43 -7.04
N LEU A 513 8.60 -25.53 -6.09
CA LEU A 513 9.78 -26.38 -6.24
C LEU A 513 9.38 -27.85 -6.40
N GLY A 514 8.27 -28.27 -5.79
CA GLY A 514 7.67 -29.58 -5.97
C GLY A 514 7.13 -29.81 -7.38
N GLN A 515 6.42 -28.83 -7.94
CA GLN A 515 5.89 -28.86 -9.32
C GLN A 515 7.01 -28.84 -10.37
N GLU A 516 8.09 -28.10 -10.10
CA GLU A 516 9.30 -28.07 -10.93
C GLU A 516 10.17 -29.33 -10.79
N GLY A 517 9.81 -30.26 -9.91
CA GLY A 517 10.58 -31.50 -9.65
C GLY A 517 11.90 -31.29 -8.91
N LYS A 518 12.14 -30.09 -8.34
CA LYS A 518 13.34 -29.77 -7.56
C LYS A 518 13.29 -30.35 -6.14
N VAL A 519 12.10 -30.53 -5.59
CA VAL A 519 11.85 -31.27 -4.34
C VAL A 519 10.70 -32.26 -4.53
N PRO A 520 10.55 -33.29 -3.68
CA PRO A 520 9.40 -34.17 -3.79
C PRO A 520 8.10 -33.41 -3.44
N LEU A 521 7.13 -33.44 -4.34
CA LEU A 521 5.82 -32.80 -4.13
C LEU A 521 5.11 -33.32 -2.86
N LYS A 522 5.38 -34.58 -2.48
CA LYS A 522 4.89 -35.16 -1.22
C LYS A 522 5.41 -34.43 0.02
N SER A 523 6.67 -33.99 0.02
CA SER A 523 7.28 -33.24 1.13
C SER A 523 6.66 -31.84 1.22
N ALA A 524 6.44 -31.18 0.08
CA ALA A 524 5.76 -29.88 0.04
C ALA A 524 4.30 -29.97 0.53
N ARG A 525 3.59 -31.03 0.15
CA ARG A 525 2.24 -31.31 0.65
C ARG A 525 2.24 -31.61 2.15
N LEU A 526 3.21 -32.38 2.64
CA LEU A 526 3.37 -32.66 4.06
C LEU A 526 3.53 -31.37 4.87
N PHE A 527 4.30 -30.39 4.37
CA PHE A 527 4.43 -29.08 5.02
C PHE A 527 3.07 -28.37 5.18
N PHE A 528 2.24 -28.36 4.14
CA PHE A 528 0.89 -27.79 4.23
C PHE A 528 0.00 -28.58 5.21
N ASP A 529 -0.06 -29.90 5.07
CA ASP A 529 -0.93 -30.77 5.86
C ASP A 529 -0.62 -30.68 7.36
N LEU A 530 0.66 -30.54 7.73
CA LEU A 530 1.09 -30.38 9.12
C LEU A 530 0.80 -28.99 9.67
N SER A 531 0.92 -27.94 8.86
CA SER A 531 0.48 -26.58 9.24
C SER A 531 -1.02 -26.56 9.54
N GLU A 532 -1.84 -27.21 8.71
CA GLU A 532 -3.28 -27.39 8.92
C GLU A 532 -3.60 -28.21 10.18
N ARG A 533 -2.81 -29.26 10.47
CA ARG A 533 -2.95 -30.04 11.71
C ARG A 533 -2.74 -29.15 12.93
N VAL A 534 -1.69 -28.32 12.94
CA VAL A 534 -1.42 -27.38 14.04
C VAL A 534 -2.57 -26.39 14.21
N ARG A 535 -3.08 -25.80 13.12
CA ARG A 535 -4.23 -24.88 13.14
C ARG A 535 -5.44 -25.49 13.85
N LYS A 536 -5.86 -26.70 13.45
CA LYS A 536 -7.01 -27.41 14.04
C LYS A 536 -6.81 -27.72 15.53
N VAL A 537 -5.59 -28.08 15.92
CA VAL A 537 -5.27 -28.35 17.33
C VAL A 537 -5.38 -27.08 18.18
N LEU A 538 -4.89 -25.94 17.68
CA LEU A 538 -5.03 -24.66 18.37
C LEU A 538 -6.48 -24.22 18.49
N GLU A 539 -7.27 -24.32 17.41
CA GLU A 539 -8.70 -24.02 17.41
C GLU A 539 -9.44 -24.81 18.49
N SER A 540 -9.14 -26.10 18.59
CA SER A 540 -9.76 -26.98 19.59
C SER A 540 -9.32 -26.65 21.01
N TYR A 541 -8.01 -26.46 21.24
CA TYR A 541 -7.48 -26.20 22.57
C TYR A 541 -7.96 -24.86 23.15
N PHE A 542 -7.94 -23.80 22.33
CA PHE A 542 -8.41 -22.46 22.72
C PHE A 542 -9.93 -22.31 22.61
N ASN A 543 -10.64 -23.37 22.19
CA ASN A 543 -12.10 -23.41 22.05
C ASN A 543 -12.65 -22.24 21.21
N LEU A 544 -12.04 -22.02 20.04
CA LEU A 544 -12.36 -20.89 19.18
C LEU A 544 -13.68 -21.14 18.45
N ALA A 545 -14.60 -20.17 18.52
CA ALA A 545 -15.88 -20.21 17.79
C ALA A 545 -15.72 -19.93 16.29
N THR A 546 -14.62 -19.27 15.92
CA THR A 546 -14.30 -18.86 14.55
C THR A 546 -13.06 -19.62 14.10
N LYS A 547 -13.04 -20.02 12.83
CA LYS A 547 -11.88 -20.62 12.17
C LYS A 547 -10.71 -19.61 12.18
N LEU A 548 -9.52 -20.09 12.52
CA LEU A 548 -8.26 -19.40 12.25
C LEU A 548 -7.96 -19.45 10.75
N TYR A 549 -7.58 -18.32 10.18
CA TYR A 549 -7.00 -18.23 8.85
C TYR A 549 -5.49 -18.05 9.01
N PHE A 550 -4.68 -18.71 8.18
CA PHE A 550 -3.24 -18.43 8.18
C PHE A 550 -3.06 -17.00 7.74
N SER A 551 -2.29 -16.20 8.48
CA SER A 551 -1.82 -14.89 8.01
C SER A 551 -0.45 -15.00 7.34
N TYR A 552 0.39 -15.92 7.83
CA TYR A 552 1.68 -16.25 7.20
C TYR A 552 2.20 -17.61 7.70
N SER A 553 2.87 -18.37 6.83
CA SER A 553 3.42 -19.69 7.14
C SER A 553 4.85 -19.83 6.65
N HIS A 554 5.80 -20.06 7.56
CA HIS A 554 7.23 -20.05 7.22
C HIS A 554 7.97 -21.21 7.88
N LEU A 555 8.52 -22.11 7.06
CA LEU A 555 9.49 -23.10 7.52
C LEU A 555 10.86 -22.42 7.56
N VAL A 556 11.45 -22.32 8.76
CA VAL A 556 12.64 -21.53 9.04
C VAL A 556 13.71 -22.37 9.72
N CYS A 557 14.96 -22.15 9.34
CA CYS A 557 16.13 -22.73 10.02
C CYS A 557 17.17 -21.66 10.32
N ARG A 558 17.80 -21.80 11.49
CA ARG A 558 18.90 -20.94 11.95
C ARG A 558 20.11 -21.81 12.27
N SER A 559 21.26 -21.48 11.69
CA SER A 559 22.48 -22.26 11.87
C SER A 559 23.57 -21.40 12.52
N ALA A 560 24.21 -21.92 13.56
CA ALA A 560 25.33 -21.25 14.21
C ALA A 560 26.51 -21.08 13.24
N ILE A 561 27.22 -19.96 13.33
CA ILE A 561 28.49 -19.73 12.63
C ILE A 561 29.61 -19.99 13.63
N ASP A 562 30.30 -21.12 13.51
CA ASP A 562 31.29 -21.59 14.51
C ASP A 562 32.32 -20.52 14.90
N ALA A 563 32.80 -19.73 13.92
CA ALA A 563 33.81 -18.70 14.13
C ALA A 563 33.31 -17.45 14.89
N LYS A 564 32.03 -17.39 15.31
CA LYS A 564 31.40 -16.21 15.91
C LYS A 564 30.59 -16.49 17.18
N GLN A 565 30.96 -17.53 17.94
CA GLN A 565 30.21 -17.96 19.13
C GLN A 565 30.85 -17.55 20.47
N GLU A 566 32.09 -17.04 20.48
CA GLU A 566 32.77 -16.64 21.72
C GLU A 566 32.10 -15.42 22.38
N GLU A 567 31.92 -15.49 23.71
CA GLU A 567 31.39 -14.41 24.59
C GLU A 567 30.01 -13.84 24.22
N ARG A 568 29.20 -14.65 23.54
CA ARG A 568 27.90 -14.25 23.01
C ARG A 568 26.84 -14.02 24.10
N ASN A 569 26.20 -12.84 24.11
CA ASN A 569 25.11 -12.48 25.03
C ASN A 569 23.82 -11.96 24.34
N ASP A 570 23.78 -11.96 23.01
CA ASP A 570 22.61 -11.58 22.22
C ASP A 570 21.59 -12.72 22.09
N LEU A 571 20.41 -12.37 21.59
CA LEU A 571 19.35 -13.32 21.26
C LEU A 571 19.43 -13.72 19.78
N SER A 572 19.07 -14.97 19.48
CA SER A 572 18.86 -15.42 18.09
C SER A 572 17.71 -14.65 17.44
N HIS A 573 16.63 -14.44 18.19
CA HIS A 573 15.52 -13.56 17.82
C HIS A 573 15.24 -12.59 18.98
N PRO A 574 15.33 -11.27 18.76
CA PRO A 574 14.99 -10.27 19.77
C PRO A 574 13.58 -10.49 20.32
N VAL A 575 13.38 -10.04 21.57
CA VAL A 575 12.06 -10.08 22.19
C VAL A 575 11.11 -9.13 21.44
N HIS A 576 9.94 -9.62 21.09
CA HIS A 576 8.92 -8.89 20.33
C HIS A 576 7.51 -9.40 20.66
N VAL A 577 6.50 -8.72 20.12
CA VAL A 577 5.10 -9.14 20.13
C VAL A 577 4.62 -9.20 18.69
N ASP A 578 3.85 -10.23 18.34
CA ASP A 578 3.52 -10.52 16.94
C ASP A 578 2.51 -9.55 16.31
N ASN A 579 1.64 -8.92 17.12
CA ASN A 579 0.58 -8.03 16.64
C ASN A 579 0.69 -6.56 17.09
N CYS A 580 1.81 -6.15 17.67
CA CYS A 580 2.03 -4.76 18.09
C CYS A 580 3.52 -4.40 18.14
N LEU A 581 3.81 -3.10 18.19
CA LEU A 581 5.13 -2.57 18.46
C LEU A 581 5.38 -2.59 19.97
N LEU A 582 6.31 -3.43 20.42
CA LEU A 582 6.72 -3.50 21.82
C LEU A 582 7.66 -2.33 22.15
N VAL A 583 7.23 -1.45 23.04
CA VAL A 583 8.03 -0.34 23.58
C VAL A 583 8.40 -0.66 25.02
N SER A 584 9.50 -1.39 25.19
CA SER A 584 9.88 -2.01 26.47
C SER A 584 10.16 -1.00 27.59
N GLU A 585 10.61 0.22 27.24
CA GLU A 585 10.89 1.29 28.19
C GLU A 585 9.62 1.85 28.84
N MET A 586 8.48 1.76 28.13
CA MET A 586 7.18 2.24 28.60
C MET A 586 6.27 1.09 29.06
N ASN A 587 6.69 -0.17 28.89
CA ASN A 587 5.85 -1.35 29.06
C ASN A 587 4.55 -1.25 28.23
N GLU A 588 4.66 -0.72 27.02
CA GLU A 588 3.53 -0.53 26.11
C GLU A 588 3.66 -1.41 24.86
N CYS A 589 2.51 -1.72 24.28
CA CYS A 589 2.36 -2.53 23.07
C CYS A 589 1.36 -1.81 22.17
N ILE A 590 1.90 -1.11 21.16
CA ILE A 590 1.13 -0.18 20.33
C ILE A 590 0.69 -0.89 19.06
N LYS A 591 -0.62 -0.98 18.84
CA LYS A 591 -1.21 -1.62 17.66
C LYS A 591 -1.26 -0.64 16.48
N GLU A 592 -0.12 -0.42 15.84
CA GLU A 592 -0.02 0.41 14.65
C GLU A 592 1.00 -0.17 13.64
N PRO A 593 0.88 0.15 12.35
CA PRO A 593 1.90 -0.22 11.36
C PRO A 593 3.28 0.30 11.78
N PRO A 594 4.37 -0.49 11.65
CA PRO A 594 4.48 -1.69 10.82
C PRO A 594 4.07 -3.02 11.50
N ALA A 595 3.47 -3.00 12.70
CA ALA A 595 3.02 -4.24 13.33
C ALA A 595 1.84 -4.86 12.57
N TYR A 596 1.80 -6.19 12.53
CA TYR A 596 0.70 -6.96 11.95
C TYR A 596 -0.48 -7.04 12.93
N THR A 597 -1.19 -5.91 13.10
CA THR A 597 -2.21 -5.72 14.15
C THR A 597 -3.39 -6.69 14.09
N HIS A 598 -3.57 -7.34 12.94
CA HIS A 598 -4.59 -8.34 12.64
C HIS A 598 -4.23 -9.77 13.09
N ARG A 599 -3.01 -10.04 13.57
CA ARG A 599 -2.63 -11.36 14.08
C ARG A 599 -3.26 -11.61 15.46
N ASP A 600 -3.93 -12.74 15.61
CA ASP A 600 -4.65 -13.11 16.82
C ASP A 600 -3.96 -14.25 17.58
N TYR A 601 -3.44 -15.24 16.86
CA TYR A 601 -2.74 -16.40 17.43
C TYR A 601 -1.48 -16.75 16.64
N SER A 602 -0.50 -17.31 17.33
CA SER A 602 0.76 -17.78 16.75
C SER A 602 1.04 -19.21 17.22
N ALA A 603 1.74 -19.99 16.38
CA ALA A 603 2.24 -21.30 16.74
C ALA A 603 3.63 -21.55 16.13
N ILE A 604 4.50 -22.18 16.90
CA ILE A 604 5.80 -22.65 16.42
C ILE A 604 5.88 -24.17 16.59
N LEU A 605 6.00 -24.90 15.49
CA LEU A 605 6.22 -26.35 15.46
C LEU A 605 7.71 -26.65 15.27
N TYR A 606 8.34 -27.28 16.26
CA TYR A 606 9.77 -27.62 16.23
C TYR A 606 10.04 -28.95 15.52
N LEU A 607 11.13 -28.97 14.73
CA LEU A 607 11.46 -30.12 13.88
C LEU A 607 12.63 -30.96 14.38
N ASN A 608 13.45 -30.42 15.28
CA ASN A 608 14.67 -31.09 15.73
C ASN A 608 15.16 -30.54 17.10
N ASP A 609 16.11 -31.24 17.72
CA ASP A 609 16.76 -30.92 19.00
C ASP A 609 18.29 -31.15 19.00
N ASP A 610 18.88 -31.48 17.86
CA ASP A 610 20.32 -31.71 17.67
C ASP A 610 21.12 -30.40 17.51
N PHE A 611 20.88 -29.45 18.40
CA PHE A 611 21.58 -28.16 18.48
C PHE A 611 21.78 -27.69 19.93
N GLU A 612 22.67 -26.73 20.15
CA GLU A 612 22.92 -26.12 21.47
C GLU A 612 22.37 -24.68 21.52
N GLY A 613 21.77 -24.31 22.66
CA GLY A 613 21.07 -23.04 22.84
C GLY A 613 19.68 -23.02 22.19
N GLY A 614 19.25 -21.88 21.66
CA GLY A 614 18.04 -21.78 20.83
C GLY A 614 16.69 -21.95 21.55
N ASP A 615 16.67 -21.90 22.88
CA ASP A 615 15.44 -21.99 23.67
C ASP A 615 14.50 -20.82 23.40
N PHE A 616 13.19 -21.12 23.31
CA PHE A 616 12.15 -20.10 23.17
C PHE A 616 11.78 -19.56 24.54
N ILE A 617 11.70 -18.24 24.68
CA ILE A 617 11.41 -17.59 25.95
C ILE A 617 10.20 -16.69 25.83
N PHE A 618 9.33 -16.71 26.85
CA PHE A 618 8.34 -15.66 27.08
C PHE A 618 8.90 -14.66 28.09
N THR A 619 8.54 -13.39 27.95
CA THR A 619 8.96 -12.32 28.87
C THR A 619 7.77 -11.48 29.32
N GLU A 620 8.00 -10.62 30.31
CA GLU A 620 7.15 -9.46 30.55
C GLU A 620 7.33 -8.40 29.43
N LEU A 621 6.51 -7.34 29.47
CA LEU A 621 6.59 -6.22 28.52
C LEU A 621 7.91 -5.44 28.60
N ASP A 622 8.69 -5.62 29.67
CA ASP A 622 10.02 -5.01 29.85
C ASP A 622 11.11 -5.64 28.96
N ALA A 623 10.77 -6.70 28.21
CA ALA A 623 11.65 -7.49 27.35
C ALA A 623 12.86 -8.14 28.04
N LYS A 624 12.90 -8.14 29.38
CA LYS A 624 14.04 -8.59 30.19
C LYS A 624 13.66 -9.71 31.16
N THR A 625 12.50 -9.60 31.79
CA THR A 625 12.04 -10.55 32.79
C THR A 625 11.46 -11.77 32.11
N VAL A 626 12.24 -12.86 32.05
CA VAL A 626 11.80 -14.14 31.48
C VAL A 626 10.75 -14.79 32.39
N THR A 627 9.57 -15.06 31.85
CA THR A 627 8.44 -15.66 32.57
C THR A 627 8.35 -17.16 32.37
N ALA A 628 8.71 -17.66 31.19
CA ALA A 628 8.76 -19.08 30.87
C ALA A 628 9.78 -19.38 29.77
N GLU A 629 10.28 -20.60 29.74
CA GLU A 629 11.27 -21.09 28.80
C GLU A 629 10.85 -22.45 28.24
N VAL A 630 10.96 -22.61 26.93
CA VAL A 630 10.53 -23.78 26.18
C VAL A 630 11.70 -24.29 25.35
N ARG A 631 12.15 -25.51 25.66
CA ARG A 631 13.17 -26.21 24.90
C ARG A 631 12.57 -26.86 23.65
N PRO A 632 13.07 -26.55 22.43
CA PRO A 632 12.60 -27.18 21.20
C PRO A 632 12.90 -28.69 21.17
N GLN A 633 11.98 -29.46 20.58
CA GLN A 633 12.18 -30.87 20.25
C GLN A 633 11.26 -31.27 19.10
N CYS A 634 11.58 -32.33 18.35
CA CYS A 634 10.72 -32.82 17.28
C CYS A 634 9.28 -33.03 17.78
N GLY A 635 8.30 -32.53 17.01
CA GLY A 635 6.88 -32.75 17.30
C GLY A 635 6.30 -31.88 18.41
N ARG A 636 7.11 -30.97 18.99
CA ARG A 636 6.64 -30.00 19.98
C ARG A 636 6.09 -28.75 19.31
N VAL A 637 4.93 -28.30 19.77
CA VAL A 637 4.31 -27.04 19.38
C VAL A 637 4.16 -26.13 20.58
N VAL A 638 4.65 -24.90 20.48
CA VAL A 638 4.23 -23.80 21.36
C VAL A 638 3.17 -22.98 20.64
N GLY A 639 1.97 -22.90 21.22
CA GLY A 639 0.85 -22.11 20.69
C GLY A 639 0.49 -21.00 21.67
N PHE A 640 0.25 -19.78 21.17
CA PHE A 640 -0.03 -18.64 22.03
C PHE A 640 -0.84 -17.53 21.34
N GLY A 641 -1.50 -16.66 22.10
CA GLY A 641 -2.12 -15.44 21.59
C GLY A 641 -1.06 -14.43 21.12
N SER A 642 -1.25 -13.78 19.97
CA SER A 642 -0.23 -12.91 19.36
C SER A 642 -0.09 -11.53 20.04
N GLY A 643 -0.83 -11.27 21.12
CA GLY A 643 -0.99 -9.97 21.76
C GLY A 643 0.04 -9.62 22.84
N LYS A 644 -0.21 -8.48 23.49
CA LYS A 644 0.63 -7.90 24.55
C LYS A 644 0.90 -8.82 25.73
N GLU A 645 0.08 -9.85 25.89
CA GLU A 645 0.19 -10.87 26.93
C GLU A 645 1.32 -11.88 26.69
N ASN A 646 1.86 -11.95 25.47
CA ASN A 646 2.89 -12.91 25.09
C ASN A 646 4.13 -12.29 24.39
N PRO A 647 4.84 -11.32 25.00
CA PRO A 647 6.17 -10.94 24.53
C PRO A 647 7.10 -12.15 24.56
N HIS A 648 7.88 -12.36 23.50
CA HIS A 648 8.69 -13.56 23.37
C HIS A 648 9.91 -13.38 22.47
N GLY A 649 10.91 -14.25 22.65
CA GLY A 649 12.17 -14.24 21.90
C GLY A 649 12.81 -15.62 21.84
N VAL A 650 14.01 -15.70 21.26
CA VAL A 650 14.77 -16.97 21.12
C VAL A 650 16.20 -16.76 21.56
N ARG A 651 16.70 -17.57 22.50
CA ARG A 651 18.11 -17.54 22.93
C ARG A 651 19.05 -17.87 21.76
N ALA A 652 20.29 -17.41 21.84
CA ALA A 652 21.32 -17.70 20.85
C ALA A 652 21.43 -19.20 20.53
N VAL A 653 21.48 -19.55 19.24
CA VAL A 653 21.90 -20.88 18.79
C VAL A 653 23.41 -20.89 18.72
N THR A 654 24.06 -21.67 19.58
CA THR A 654 25.53 -21.66 19.72
C THR A 654 26.21 -22.76 18.92
N LYS A 655 25.46 -23.78 18.50
CA LYS A 655 25.98 -24.89 17.68
C LYS A 655 24.84 -25.60 16.95
N GLY A 656 25.11 -26.10 15.75
CA GLY A 656 24.14 -26.86 14.96
C GLY A 656 23.12 -25.97 14.25
N GLN A 657 22.01 -26.58 13.82
CA GLN A 657 20.94 -25.91 13.09
C GLN A 657 19.61 -26.15 13.81
N ARG A 658 18.87 -25.07 14.10
CA ARG A 658 17.53 -25.12 14.70
C ARG A 658 16.49 -24.87 13.62
N CYS A 659 15.58 -25.82 13.41
CA CYS A 659 14.51 -25.71 12.43
C CYS A 659 13.11 -25.77 13.06
N ALA A 660 12.20 -24.93 12.54
CA ALA A 660 10.82 -24.86 12.98
C ALA A 660 9.89 -24.40 11.86
N ILE A 661 8.61 -24.69 11.98
CA ILE A 661 7.55 -24.01 11.22
C ILE A 661 6.95 -22.93 12.12
N ALA A 662 7.06 -21.68 11.71
CA ALA A 662 6.39 -20.56 12.32
C ALA A 662 5.07 -20.27 11.59
N LEU A 663 3.97 -20.24 12.34
CA LEU A 663 2.61 -20.03 11.85
C LEU A 663 2.02 -18.84 12.58
N TRP A 664 1.44 -17.92 11.82
CA TRP A 664 0.66 -16.80 12.34
C TRP A 664 -0.75 -16.91 11.82
N PHE A 665 -1.72 -16.61 12.68
CA PHE A 665 -3.14 -16.76 12.40
C PHE A 665 -3.90 -15.47 12.67
N THR A 666 -5.01 -15.31 11.96
CA THR A 666 -5.99 -14.24 12.14
C THR A 666 -7.40 -14.81 12.19
N LEU A 667 -8.29 -14.16 12.92
CA LEU A 667 -9.72 -14.43 12.93
C LEU A 667 -10.44 -13.70 11.80
N ASP A 668 -9.78 -12.74 11.16
CA ASP A 668 -10.32 -11.96 10.05
C ASP A 668 -9.90 -12.56 8.68
N PRO A 669 -10.83 -13.14 7.91
CA PRO A 669 -10.52 -13.72 6.59
C PRO A 669 -9.96 -12.69 5.59
N ALA A 670 -10.16 -11.38 5.80
CA ALA A 670 -9.58 -10.36 4.93
C ALA A 670 -8.04 -10.41 4.93
N HIS A 671 -7.45 -10.85 6.04
CA HIS A 671 -6.01 -10.91 6.29
C HIS A 671 -5.43 -12.32 6.19
N GLU A 672 -6.16 -13.26 5.57
CA GLU A 672 -5.62 -14.58 5.21
C GLU A 672 -4.40 -14.41 4.28
N GLU A 673 -3.42 -15.30 4.44
CA GLU A 673 -2.16 -15.39 3.71
C GLU A 673 -2.47 -15.49 2.22
N LYS A 674 -2.35 -14.35 1.53
CA LYS A 674 -2.46 -14.21 0.08
C LYS A 674 -1.05 -14.00 -0.44
N VAL A 675 -0.43 -15.03 -1.03
CA VAL A 675 0.93 -14.90 -1.58
C VAL A 675 0.91 -14.96 -3.10
N TRP A 676 1.23 -13.81 -3.68
CA TRP A 676 1.46 -13.52 -5.08
C TRP A 676 2.66 -14.29 -5.65
N MET A 677 2.54 -14.78 -6.89
CA MET A 677 3.70 -15.22 -7.66
C MET A 677 4.20 -14.05 -8.51
N THR A 678 5.36 -13.47 -8.19
CA THR A 678 6.15 -12.76 -9.21
C THR A 678 6.73 -13.82 -10.15
N SER A 679 6.23 -13.88 -11.38
CA SER A 679 6.80 -14.69 -12.47
C SER A 679 7.97 -13.95 -13.12
N ASN A 680 9.11 -14.64 -13.25
CA ASN A 680 10.35 -14.21 -13.91
C ASN A 680 10.15 -13.74 -15.36
#